data_AF-A0A1W7R753-F1
#
_entry.id   AF-A0A1W7R753-F1
#
_cell.length_a   1.000
_cell.length_b   1.000
_cell.length_c   1.000
_cell.angle_alpha   90.00
_cell.angle_beta   90.00
_cell.angle_gamma   90.00
#
_symmetry.space_group_name_H-M   'P 1'
#
loop_
_entity.id
_entity.type
_entity.pdbx_description
1 polymer ?
#
loop_
_entity_poly.entity_id
_entity_poly.type
_entity_poly.pdbx_seq_one_letter_code
_entity_poly.pdbx_strand_id
1 'polypeptide(L)'
;MRQVVCAAVVLFLTLECISLATSDNAFITNGECQQTEIFIWQKNVSISVDCDCPPNFVALISDDKKPTFCIMLTQPQKWSNICISTGTTDDYYEVTVRERAAINSFLRKANVTEFWISVQRDGEYDPPLKRLPGRKWGLPLDFEEDYDLEISTDSSGNCLRANIDHNYSAASFVNCSDIYPHLCVYKRSTMLRLHCPHGAYTTRYSKFQEHCFSIVEAQNNIWKADGLFDVDSHRKYQLYQNLAREADVKCESTKIQSNLTYKIQQAFLIKKEGNENMLKHAVMRSDGTMAVAEEFDCIAYENKTEANYYNAPELKLNFDRIHKKLLLIIHNGRYLWRENGKDVGVVCYTDGDTELLKVVGVKRKVWPPQRSIDNEEDEGQEIYEMKLYGDFPGYYWCEGHSVMNFTLIKSERVIAQKKESDVHIYSVSLEVYDLEHENLWQKNNLKRMMKEYSQYLKAYDNDRVNRLAGMIKGMQVMKIESISQSLQRTRLIVHVAARYNVDTINMYSDAQESLCAGCDDSVEEHYRLKHALKFLFEATESEKYHFKGINSTELCLPQDAHDDRKWPPARIGQTTAPLELCLIETSGLPLTRKCTGDRTYGGVWQKLPDFYACSQTVQKHTLQLFNYTEIPVNVAEM
;
A
#
# COMPACT_ATOMS: atom_id res chain seq x y z
N MET A 1 -62.73 14.70 46.51
CA MET A 1 -61.43 15.05 47.13
C MET A 1 -60.70 13.74 47.39
N ARG A 2 -59.41 13.65 47.04
CA ARG A 2 -58.52 12.45 47.05
C ARG A 2 -58.58 11.58 45.78
N GLN A 3 -57.48 11.15 45.18
CA GLN A 3 -56.07 11.58 45.22
C GLN A 3 -55.41 10.87 44.02
N VAL A 4 -54.81 11.63 43.12
CA VAL A 4 -53.96 11.10 42.05
C VAL A 4 -52.70 10.54 42.72
N VAL A 5 -52.44 9.24 42.56
CA VAL A 5 -51.16 8.63 42.94
C VAL A 5 -50.43 8.26 41.66
N CYS A 6 -49.59 9.20 41.20
CA CYS A 6 -48.49 8.91 40.29
C CYS A 6 -47.46 8.07 41.05
N ALA A 7 -47.37 6.77 40.75
CA ALA A 7 -46.26 5.94 41.21
C ALA A 7 -45.11 6.08 40.20
N ALA A 8 -44.27 7.10 40.41
CA ALA A 8 -42.94 7.15 39.85
C ALA A 8 -42.10 6.07 40.54
N VAL A 9 -41.74 5.01 39.81
CA VAL A 9 -40.78 4.02 40.29
C VAL A 9 -39.38 4.58 40.02
N VAL A 10 -38.85 5.30 41.01
CA VAL A 10 -37.45 5.68 41.11
C VAL A 10 -36.68 4.45 41.59
N LEU A 11 -35.98 3.77 40.68
CA LEU A 11 -35.06 2.70 41.04
C LEU A 11 -33.67 3.30 41.27
N PHE A 12 -33.32 3.46 42.54
CA PHE A 12 -31.96 3.68 43.00
C PHE A 12 -31.11 2.45 42.63
N LEU A 13 -30.07 2.64 41.82
CA LEU A 13 -28.97 1.69 41.70
C LEU A 13 -27.65 2.44 41.91
N THR A 14 -26.88 1.89 42.82
CA THR A 14 -25.63 2.35 43.39
C THR A 14 -24.56 2.57 42.32
N LEU A 15 -23.85 3.70 42.41
CA LEU A 15 -22.58 3.92 41.72
C LEU A 15 -21.59 2.85 42.19
N GLU A 16 -21.30 1.86 41.35
CA GLU A 16 -20.04 1.14 41.39
C GLU A 16 -19.19 1.65 40.23
N CYS A 17 -18.08 2.31 40.55
CA CYS A 17 -17.02 2.64 39.61
C CYS A 17 -16.48 1.34 39.00
N ILE A 18 -16.83 1.06 37.74
CA ILE A 18 -16.20 0.00 36.97
C ILE A 18 -15.01 0.60 36.23
N SER A 19 -13.82 0.10 36.55
CA SER A 19 -12.57 0.40 35.86
C SER A 19 -12.66 -0.05 34.40
N LEU A 20 -12.55 0.89 33.47
CA LEU A 20 -12.32 0.61 32.05
C LEU A 20 -10.91 0.05 31.89
N ALA A 21 -10.83 -1.20 31.40
CA ALA A 21 -9.60 -1.76 30.86
C ALA A 21 -9.14 -0.88 29.68
N THR A 22 -7.95 -0.33 29.81
CA THR A 22 -7.30 0.53 28.84
C THR A 22 -6.88 -0.31 27.63
N SER A 23 -7.36 0.06 26.43
CA SER A 23 -6.51 -0.10 25.26
C SER A 23 -5.60 1.12 25.24
N ASP A 24 -4.35 0.91 25.63
CA ASP A 24 -3.31 1.94 25.64
C ASP A 24 -3.23 2.61 24.24
N ASN A 25 -3.39 3.94 24.19
CA ASN A 25 -2.98 4.90 23.13
C ASN A 25 -4.00 5.94 22.63
N ALA A 26 -5.21 6.07 23.19
CA ALA A 26 -6.13 7.15 22.78
C ALA A 26 -6.14 8.33 23.79
N PHE A 27 -5.70 9.52 23.36
CA PHE A 27 -5.79 10.76 24.13
C PHE A 27 -7.14 11.44 23.85
N ILE A 28 -7.80 11.93 24.90
CA ILE A 28 -9.13 12.59 24.93
C ILE A 28 -10.23 11.77 24.22
N THR A 29 -10.91 10.91 24.97
CA THR A 29 -12.05 10.12 24.49
C THR A 29 -13.24 10.27 25.41
N ASN A 30 -14.43 10.52 24.87
CA ASN A 30 -15.66 10.58 25.66
C ASN A 30 -16.21 9.15 25.86
N GLY A 31 -15.92 8.56 27.03
CA GLY A 31 -16.32 7.19 27.40
C GLY A 31 -17.82 7.00 27.70
N GLU A 32 -18.62 8.04 27.59
CA GLU A 32 -20.01 8.09 28.05
C GLU A 32 -21.01 7.31 27.16
N CYS A 33 -20.59 6.84 25.99
CA CYS A 33 -21.46 6.14 25.04
C CYS A 33 -21.69 4.64 25.33
N GLN A 34 -21.13 4.13 26.44
CA GLN A 34 -21.41 2.79 26.97
C GLN A 34 -22.58 2.76 27.98
N GLN A 35 -23.28 3.89 28.18
CA GLN A 35 -24.45 3.95 29.07
C GLN A 35 -25.56 2.95 28.65
N THR A 36 -26.29 2.44 29.64
CA THR A 36 -27.19 1.27 29.59
C THR A 36 -28.55 1.56 28.93
N GLU A 37 -29.18 0.56 28.30
CA GLU A 37 -30.43 0.57 27.49
C GLU A 37 -31.65 1.38 28.02
N ILE A 38 -31.67 1.81 29.29
CA ILE A 38 -32.82 2.46 29.95
C ILE A 38 -33.28 3.73 29.22
N PHE A 39 -32.36 4.45 28.57
CA PHE A 39 -32.68 5.72 27.90
C PHE A 39 -33.43 5.56 26.57
N ILE A 40 -33.24 4.45 25.83
CA ILE A 40 -33.81 4.29 24.48
C ILE A 40 -35.34 4.14 24.52
N TRP A 41 -35.87 3.68 25.66
CA TRP A 41 -37.31 3.55 25.91
C TRP A 41 -38.01 4.87 26.26
N GLN A 42 -37.25 5.96 26.45
CA GLN A 42 -37.77 7.26 26.82
C GLN A 42 -37.54 8.26 25.68
N LYS A 43 -38.62 8.77 25.08
CA LYS A 43 -38.58 9.71 23.93
C LYS A 43 -37.83 11.04 24.21
N ASN A 44 -37.45 11.29 25.46
CA ASN A 44 -36.89 12.57 25.93
C ASN A 44 -35.41 12.50 26.33
N VAL A 45 -34.69 11.40 26.11
CA VAL A 45 -33.26 11.35 26.45
C VAL A 45 -32.42 11.84 25.26
N SER A 46 -31.69 12.94 25.48
CA SER A 46 -30.74 13.47 24.50
C SER A 46 -29.47 12.60 24.49
N ILE A 47 -29.27 11.84 23.41
CA ILE A 47 -28.02 11.12 23.16
C ILE A 47 -26.93 12.14 22.82
N SER A 48 -25.75 12.01 23.44
CA SER A 48 -24.60 12.86 23.09
C SER A 48 -24.23 12.68 21.61
N VAL A 49 -23.95 13.78 20.91
CA VAL A 49 -23.50 13.78 19.52
C VAL A 49 -22.19 13.01 19.31
N ASP A 50 -21.38 12.85 20.36
CA ASP A 50 -20.16 12.04 20.31
C ASP A 50 -20.45 10.56 20.13
N CYS A 51 -21.67 10.11 20.46
CA CYS A 51 -22.05 8.71 20.29
C CYS A 51 -22.33 8.32 18.83
N ASP A 52 -22.44 9.32 17.94
CA ASP A 52 -22.45 9.10 16.49
C ASP A 52 -21.04 8.79 15.94
N CYS A 53 -20.00 9.04 16.75
CA CYS A 53 -18.62 8.86 16.37
C CYS A 53 -18.07 7.47 16.73
N PRO A 54 -17.02 7.02 16.00
CA PRO A 54 -16.31 5.78 16.32
C PRO A 54 -15.78 5.78 17.77
N PRO A 55 -15.45 4.61 18.34
CA PRO A 55 -14.70 4.56 19.60
C PRO A 55 -13.47 5.48 19.55
N ASN A 56 -13.31 6.30 20.59
CA ASN A 56 -12.20 7.24 20.76
C ASN A 56 -12.25 8.51 19.89
N PHE A 57 -13.36 8.76 19.19
CA PHE A 57 -13.55 10.00 18.43
C PHE A 57 -14.47 10.97 19.15
N VAL A 58 -14.30 12.26 18.87
CA VAL A 58 -15.14 13.36 19.32
C VAL A 58 -15.83 13.98 18.10
N ALA A 59 -17.11 14.34 18.25
CA ALA A 59 -17.86 15.00 17.20
C ALA A 59 -17.46 16.48 17.10
N LEU A 60 -17.17 16.96 15.90
CA LEU A 60 -17.07 18.39 15.62
C LEU A 60 -18.36 18.88 14.96
N ILE A 61 -18.96 19.90 15.58
CA ILE A 61 -20.17 20.56 15.10
C ILE A 61 -19.76 21.80 14.33
N SER A 62 -20.04 21.85 13.03
CA SER A 62 -20.02 23.10 12.25
C SER A 62 -21.27 23.92 12.56
N ASP A 63 -21.23 25.23 12.28
CA ASP A 63 -22.26 26.22 12.63
C ASP A 63 -23.70 25.84 12.19
N ASP A 64 -23.85 24.90 11.23
CA ASP A 64 -25.12 24.35 10.73
C ASP A 64 -25.78 23.27 11.64
N LYS A 65 -25.34 23.12 12.90
CA LYS A 65 -25.98 22.29 13.97
C LYS A 65 -26.24 20.82 13.61
N LYS A 66 -25.40 20.21 12.78
CA LYS A 66 -25.31 18.75 12.61
C LYS A 66 -23.85 18.34 12.79
N PRO A 67 -23.53 17.22 13.47
CA PRO A 67 -22.15 16.79 13.56
C PRO A 67 -21.63 16.61 12.13
N THR A 68 -20.59 17.35 11.80
CA THR A 68 -20.10 17.52 10.42
C THR A 68 -19.12 16.38 10.11
N PHE A 69 -18.32 15.97 11.09
CA PHE A 69 -17.40 14.85 11.05
C PHE A 69 -16.87 14.58 12.48
N CYS A 70 -16.16 13.46 12.63
CA CYS A 70 -15.58 13.01 13.88
C CYS A 70 -14.05 13.10 13.79
N ILE A 71 -13.38 13.41 14.90
CA ILE A 71 -11.92 13.42 14.98
C ILE A 71 -11.41 12.61 16.16
N MET A 72 -10.24 12.00 15.99
CA MET A 72 -9.47 11.41 17.07
C MET A 72 -8.05 11.98 17.02
N LEU A 73 -7.52 12.33 18.19
CA LEU A 73 -6.15 12.75 18.35
C LEU A 73 -5.44 11.73 19.24
N THR A 74 -4.40 11.08 18.74
CA THR A 74 -3.70 10.05 19.53
C THR A 74 -2.73 10.67 20.52
N GLN A 75 -2.23 9.86 21.45
CA GLN A 75 -1.00 10.22 22.15
C GLN A 75 0.16 10.38 21.16
N PRO A 76 1.15 11.24 21.45
CA PRO A 76 2.35 11.36 20.63
C PRO A 76 3.09 10.03 20.52
N GLN A 77 3.36 9.60 19.29
CA GLN A 77 4.05 8.34 19.01
C GLN A 77 4.78 8.40 17.66
N LYS A 78 5.53 7.34 17.35
CA LYS A 78 6.14 7.15 16.02
C LYS A 78 5.07 7.06 14.95
N TRP A 79 5.42 7.44 13.73
CA TRP A 79 4.48 7.33 12.61
C TRP A 79 3.99 5.89 12.47
N SER A 80 2.68 5.71 12.38
CA SER A 80 2.02 4.41 12.26
C SER A 80 0.69 4.55 11.53
N ASN A 81 0.12 3.41 11.13
CA ASN A 81 -1.16 3.34 10.43
C ASN A 81 -2.38 3.34 11.39
N ILE A 82 -2.26 3.95 12.57
CA ILE A 82 -3.31 3.91 13.60
C ILE A 82 -4.65 4.49 13.12
N CYS A 83 -4.64 5.51 12.26
CA CYS A 83 -5.87 6.06 11.71
C CYS A 83 -6.59 5.08 10.77
N ILE A 84 -5.87 4.16 10.12
CA ILE A 84 -6.47 3.19 9.21
C ILE A 84 -7.37 2.23 10.00
N SER A 85 -6.89 1.68 11.12
CA SER A 85 -7.64 0.69 11.92
C SER A 85 -8.87 1.27 12.61
N THR A 86 -8.96 2.60 12.71
CA THR A 86 -10.13 3.31 13.24
C THR A 86 -11.18 3.67 12.20
N GLY A 87 -10.92 3.36 10.93
CA GLY A 87 -11.88 3.58 9.83
C GLY A 87 -11.84 4.98 9.24
N THR A 88 -10.79 5.74 9.51
CA THR A 88 -10.50 7.07 8.94
C THR A 88 -10.55 7.03 7.42
N THR A 89 -11.10 8.07 6.79
CA THR A 89 -11.30 8.16 5.33
C THR A 89 -10.54 9.30 4.69
N ASP A 90 -10.32 10.37 5.46
CA ASP A 90 -9.78 11.63 4.99
C ASP A 90 -8.63 12.09 5.88
N ASP A 91 -7.67 12.81 5.29
CA ASP A 91 -6.61 13.52 6.02
C ASP A 91 -6.96 15.01 6.22
N TYR A 92 -6.18 15.71 7.06
CA TYR A 92 -6.35 17.14 7.37
C TYR A 92 -6.44 18.06 6.14
N TYR A 93 -5.70 17.75 5.07
CA TYR A 93 -5.69 18.58 3.86
C TYR A 93 -6.88 18.31 2.93
N GLU A 94 -7.63 17.22 3.13
CA GLU A 94 -8.76 16.83 2.29
C GLU A 94 -10.12 17.28 2.84
N VAL A 95 -10.14 17.79 4.07
CA VAL A 95 -11.34 18.42 4.61
C VAL A 95 -11.53 19.82 4.03
N THR A 96 -12.78 20.27 3.99
CA THR A 96 -13.13 21.62 3.54
C THR A 96 -12.53 22.68 4.46
N VAL A 97 -12.38 23.91 3.96
CA VAL A 97 -11.85 25.04 4.74
C VAL A 97 -12.60 25.25 6.07
N ARG A 98 -13.93 25.09 6.08
CA ARG A 98 -14.75 25.21 7.30
C ARG A 98 -14.47 24.10 8.30
N GLU A 99 -14.37 22.86 7.82
CA GLU A 99 -14.02 21.71 8.66
C GLU A 99 -12.60 21.87 9.23
N ARG A 100 -11.66 22.34 8.41
CA ARG A 100 -10.28 22.63 8.83
C ARG A 100 -10.22 23.70 9.93
N ALA A 101 -11.05 24.73 9.85
CA ALA A 101 -11.17 25.75 10.91
C ALA A 101 -11.66 25.15 12.24
N ALA A 102 -12.65 24.25 12.20
CA ALA A 102 -13.13 23.54 13.38
C ALA A 102 -12.03 22.64 13.99
N ILE A 103 -11.28 21.91 13.14
CA ILE A 103 -10.11 21.12 13.57
C ILE A 103 -9.05 22.01 14.21
N ASN A 104 -8.70 23.14 13.59
CA ASN A 104 -7.70 24.06 14.12
C ASN A 104 -8.10 24.61 15.50
N SER A 105 -9.39 24.94 15.68
CA SER A 105 -9.91 25.34 16.99
C SER A 105 -9.78 24.22 18.04
N PHE A 106 -10.06 22.97 17.66
CA PHE A 106 -9.87 21.82 18.55
C PHE A 106 -8.39 21.61 18.91
N LEU A 107 -7.49 21.60 17.92
CA LEU A 107 -6.06 21.40 18.12
C LEU A 107 -5.43 22.48 19.00
N ARG A 108 -5.85 23.75 18.83
CA ARG A 108 -5.43 24.86 19.71
C ARG A 108 -5.84 24.65 21.17
N LYS A 109 -7.07 24.18 21.41
CA LYS A 109 -7.54 23.84 22.77
C LYS A 109 -6.74 22.69 23.38
N ALA A 110 -6.29 21.75 22.54
CA ALA A 110 -5.44 20.64 22.94
C ALA A 110 -3.94 21.00 23.01
N ASN A 111 -3.55 22.24 22.71
CA ASN A 111 -2.16 22.70 22.62
C ASN A 111 -1.29 21.86 21.67
N VAL A 112 -1.85 21.47 20.52
CA VAL A 112 -1.16 20.70 19.47
C VAL A 112 -1.03 21.56 18.22
N THR A 113 0.21 21.74 17.76
CA THR A 113 0.54 22.46 16.53
C THR A 113 1.13 21.55 15.46
N GLU A 114 1.71 20.42 15.85
CA GLU A 114 2.38 19.48 14.95
C GLU A 114 1.79 18.08 15.11
N PHE A 115 1.50 17.42 13.98
CA PHE A 115 0.88 16.11 13.97
C PHE A 115 1.19 15.34 12.68
N TRP A 116 1.05 14.02 12.75
CA TRP A 116 1.21 13.12 11.62
C TRP A 116 0.03 13.18 10.66
N ILE A 117 0.35 13.10 9.36
CA ILE A 117 -0.61 12.85 8.28
C ILE A 117 -0.27 11.50 7.62
N SER A 118 -1.28 10.85 7.02
CA SER A 118 -1.17 9.52 6.43
C SER A 118 -0.46 9.50 5.06
N VAL A 119 0.64 10.26 4.93
CA VAL A 119 1.46 10.34 3.72
C VAL A 119 2.88 9.89 4.03
N GLN A 120 3.39 8.99 3.19
CA GLN A 120 4.72 8.39 3.35
C GLN A 120 5.37 8.18 1.98
N ARG A 121 6.70 8.26 1.93
CA ARG A 121 7.54 7.84 0.81
C ARG A 121 8.39 6.62 1.19
N ASP A 122 8.70 5.75 0.24
CA ASP A 122 9.51 4.55 0.49
C ASP A 122 10.99 4.90 0.69
N GLY A 123 11.50 5.86 -0.10
CA GLY A 123 12.80 6.50 0.05
C GLY A 123 12.70 8.02 0.08
N GLU A 124 13.76 8.67 0.54
CA GLU A 124 13.81 10.13 0.78
C GLU A 124 13.50 10.99 -0.45
N TYR A 125 13.62 10.45 -1.66
CA TYR A 125 13.32 11.19 -2.90
C TYR A 125 12.30 10.47 -3.77
N ASP A 126 11.67 9.43 -3.23
CA ASP A 126 10.60 8.73 -3.93
C ASP A 126 9.31 9.56 -3.88
N PRO A 127 8.42 9.40 -4.87
CA PRO A 127 7.15 10.09 -4.87
C PRO A 127 6.34 9.81 -3.59
N PRO A 128 5.73 10.85 -2.99
CA PRO A 128 4.94 10.73 -1.79
C PRO A 128 3.63 9.98 -2.08
N LEU A 129 3.30 9.00 -1.25
CA LEU A 129 2.10 8.18 -1.39
C LEU A 129 1.15 8.41 -0.23
N LYS A 130 -0.14 8.53 -0.55
CA LYS A 130 -1.18 8.43 0.46
C LYS A 130 -1.34 6.99 0.93
N ARG A 131 -1.20 6.76 2.23
CA ARG A 131 -1.31 5.44 2.88
C ARG A 131 -2.68 5.16 3.48
N LEU A 132 -3.52 6.18 3.65
CA LEU A 132 -4.89 6.03 4.16
C LEU A 132 -5.86 5.50 3.09
N PRO A 133 -6.56 4.37 3.33
CA PRO A 133 -7.56 3.82 2.42
C PRO A 133 -8.71 4.79 2.15
N GLY A 134 -8.90 5.11 0.88
CA GLY A 134 -9.89 6.06 0.38
C GLY A 134 -9.66 6.34 -1.09
N ARG A 135 -10.32 7.37 -1.65
CA ARG A 135 -10.30 7.67 -3.09
C ARG A 135 -8.90 7.90 -3.69
N LYS A 136 -7.97 8.47 -2.92
CA LYS A 136 -6.59 8.77 -3.35
C LYS A 136 -5.57 7.76 -2.80
N TRP A 137 -6.01 6.66 -2.21
CA TRP A 137 -5.11 5.67 -1.62
C TRP A 137 -4.15 5.11 -2.68
N GLY A 138 -2.87 5.02 -2.32
CA GLY A 138 -1.84 4.50 -3.21
C GLY A 138 -1.54 5.38 -4.43
N LEU A 139 -2.12 6.58 -4.54
CA LEU A 139 -1.77 7.48 -5.63
C LEU A 139 -0.57 8.36 -5.22
N PRO A 140 0.39 8.61 -6.12
CA PRO A 140 1.38 9.66 -5.96
C PRO A 140 0.67 11.00 -5.79
N LEU A 141 1.07 11.77 -4.77
CA LEU A 141 0.50 13.08 -4.48
C LEU A 141 1.23 14.18 -5.25
N ASP A 142 0.46 15.10 -5.80
CA ASP A 142 0.94 16.40 -6.24
C ASP A 142 0.49 17.43 -5.20
N PHE A 143 1.40 17.94 -4.37
CA PHE A 143 1.02 18.79 -3.24
C PHE A 143 0.42 20.14 -3.65
N GLU A 144 0.81 20.67 -4.82
CA GLU A 144 0.28 21.92 -5.34
C GLU A 144 -1.15 21.70 -5.83
N GLU A 145 -1.37 20.69 -6.69
CA GLU A 145 -2.69 20.41 -7.24
C GLU A 145 -3.66 19.76 -6.22
N ASP A 146 -3.16 18.89 -5.35
CA ASP A 146 -3.99 18.10 -4.45
C ASP A 146 -4.29 18.84 -3.14
N TYR A 147 -3.32 19.56 -2.57
CA TYR A 147 -3.40 20.14 -1.23
C TYR A 147 -3.25 21.66 -1.18
N ASP A 148 -2.90 22.33 -2.29
CA ASP A 148 -2.58 23.77 -2.32
C ASP A 148 -1.54 24.13 -1.24
N LEU A 149 -0.46 23.32 -1.20
CA LEU A 149 0.52 23.33 -0.12
C LEU A 149 1.95 23.30 -0.66
N GLU A 150 2.74 24.28 -0.24
CA GLU A 150 4.18 24.24 -0.38
C GLU A 150 4.80 23.39 0.73
N ILE A 151 5.66 22.44 0.36
CA ILE A 151 6.41 21.62 1.30
C ILE A 151 7.75 22.26 1.59
N SER A 152 8.10 22.33 2.88
CA SER A 152 9.44 22.74 3.29
C SER A 152 10.50 21.78 2.72
N THR A 153 11.43 22.32 1.93
CA THR A 153 12.45 21.58 1.19
C THR A 153 13.60 21.04 2.04
N ASP A 154 13.67 21.44 3.31
CA ASP A 154 14.87 21.25 4.14
C ASP A 154 14.81 19.98 5.01
N SER A 155 13.75 19.20 4.88
CA SER A 155 13.46 18.11 5.79
C SER A 155 13.77 16.74 5.19
N SER A 156 14.82 16.10 5.71
CA SER A 156 15.16 14.70 5.44
C SER A 156 14.28 13.78 6.28
N GLY A 157 13.70 12.75 5.65
CA GLY A 157 12.67 11.95 6.30
C GLY A 157 11.80 11.20 5.31
N ASN A 158 10.86 10.39 5.78
CA ASN A 158 9.98 9.62 4.90
C ASN A 158 8.49 9.79 5.24
N CYS A 159 8.18 10.44 6.35
CA CYS A 159 6.81 10.60 6.84
C CYS A 159 6.42 12.07 6.89
N LEU A 160 5.21 12.37 6.41
CA LEU A 160 4.74 13.75 6.33
C LEU A 160 4.16 14.21 7.67
N ARG A 161 4.70 15.32 8.18
CA ARG A 161 4.20 16.02 9.36
C ARG A 161 3.56 17.32 8.91
N ALA A 162 2.35 17.60 9.42
CA ALA A 162 1.75 18.92 9.30
C ALA A 162 2.12 19.79 10.50
N ASN A 163 2.28 21.08 10.24
CA ASN A 163 2.46 22.12 11.24
C ASN A 163 1.40 23.20 10.99
N ILE A 164 0.63 23.51 12.03
CA ILE A 164 -0.36 24.59 12.02
C ILE A 164 0.13 25.75 12.88
N ASP A 165 0.76 26.72 12.24
CA ASP A 165 1.07 27.99 12.92
C ASP A 165 -0.10 28.95 12.78
N HIS A 166 -0.23 29.93 13.67
CA HIS A 166 -1.48 30.66 13.97
C HIS A 166 -2.35 31.16 12.78
N ASN A 167 -1.82 31.27 11.56
CA ASN A 167 -2.54 31.61 10.32
C ASN A 167 -2.25 30.72 9.10
N TYR A 168 -1.29 29.79 9.13
CA TYR A 168 -0.87 29.01 7.96
C TYR A 168 -0.62 27.55 8.32
N SER A 169 -1.07 26.63 7.46
CA SER A 169 -0.70 25.22 7.53
C SER A 169 0.47 24.94 6.61
N ALA A 170 1.54 24.34 7.13
CA ALA A 170 2.70 23.89 6.38
C ALA A 170 2.87 22.36 6.54
N ALA A 171 3.60 21.72 5.63
CA ALA A 171 4.05 20.34 5.84
C ALA A 171 5.52 20.14 5.50
N SER A 172 6.11 19.15 6.14
CA SER A 172 7.52 18.79 6.00
C SER A 172 7.70 17.29 6.17
N PHE A 173 8.62 16.69 5.42
CA PHE A 173 9.01 15.28 5.57
C PHE A 173 10.04 15.10 6.68
N VAL A 174 9.67 14.41 7.74
CA VAL A 174 10.56 14.19 8.88
C VAL A 174 10.81 12.69 9.09
N ASN A 175 11.70 12.35 10.03
CA ASN A 175 12.01 10.96 10.32
C ASN A 175 10.76 10.29 10.91
N CYS A 176 10.34 9.15 10.35
CA CYS A 176 9.17 8.40 10.82
C CYS A 176 9.29 7.94 12.29
N SER A 177 10.50 7.95 12.86
CA SER A 177 10.79 7.64 14.26
C SER A 177 10.57 8.80 15.23
N ASP A 178 10.32 10.01 14.72
CA ASP A 178 9.98 11.17 15.53
C ASP A 178 8.64 10.96 16.23
N ILE A 179 8.35 11.76 17.26
CA ILE A 179 7.19 11.54 18.13
C ILE A 179 6.22 12.71 17.97
N TYR A 180 5.10 12.45 17.29
CA TYR A 180 4.01 13.40 17.12
C TYR A 180 2.66 12.68 17.29
N PRO A 181 1.58 13.37 17.68
CA PRO A 181 0.25 12.78 17.69
C PRO A 181 -0.25 12.54 16.26
N HIS A 182 -1.14 11.56 16.08
CA HIS A 182 -1.88 11.34 14.84
C HIS A 182 -3.23 12.05 14.91
N LEU A 183 -3.58 12.78 13.85
CA LEU A 183 -4.92 13.33 13.67
C LEU A 183 -5.69 12.45 12.69
N CYS A 184 -6.72 11.77 13.21
CA CYS A 184 -7.57 10.90 12.42
C CYS A 184 -8.93 11.58 12.18
N VAL A 185 -9.30 11.77 10.91
CA VAL A 185 -10.59 12.35 10.51
C VAL A 185 -11.52 11.26 9.98
N TYR A 186 -12.70 11.17 10.60
CA TYR A 186 -13.74 10.25 10.20
C TYR A 186 -14.98 11.03 9.74
N LYS A 187 -15.25 11.01 8.44
CA LYS A 187 -16.51 11.51 7.88
C LYS A 187 -17.53 10.38 7.89
N ARG A 188 -18.79 10.73 8.19
CA ARG A 188 -19.94 9.84 8.47
C ARG A 188 -19.86 8.42 7.89
N SER A 189 -20.31 7.48 8.73
CA SER A 189 -20.50 6.05 8.47
C SER A 189 -21.04 5.67 7.09
N THR A 190 -20.17 5.18 6.22
CA THR A 190 -20.55 4.29 5.12
C THR A 190 -20.55 2.87 5.65
N MET A 191 -21.73 2.27 5.81
CA MET A 191 -21.81 0.81 5.84
C MET A 191 -21.12 0.28 4.58
N LEU A 192 -20.32 -0.76 4.74
CA LEU A 192 -19.53 -1.32 3.66
C LEU A 192 -20.15 -2.66 3.24
N ARG A 193 -20.36 -2.89 1.95
CA ARG A 193 -20.78 -4.20 1.44
C ARG A 193 -19.60 -5.19 1.28
N LEU A 194 -18.51 -4.98 2.02
CA LEU A 194 -17.27 -5.75 1.88
C LEU A 194 -17.43 -7.11 2.58
N HIS A 195 -16.95 -8.19 1.95
CA HIS A 195 -16.93 -9.61 2.39
C HIS A 195 -18.24 -10.23 2.92
N CYS A 196 -19.26 -9.43 3.21
CA CYS A 196 -20.57 -9.88 3.65
C CYS A 196 -21.41 -10.41 2.49
N PRO A 197 -22.32 -11.36 2.76
CA PRO A 197 -23.28 -11.83 1.77
C PRO A 197 -24.12 -10.68 1.19
N HIS A 198 -24.73 -10.91 0.02
CA HIS A 198 -25.59 -9.93 -0.62
C HIS A 198 -26.69 -9.41 0.34
N GLY A 199 -26.87 -8.09 0.41
CA GLY A 199 -27.83 -7.45 1.32
C GLY A 199 -27.34 -7.30 2.77
N ALA A 200 -26.12 -7.75 3.08
CA ALA A 200 -25.47 -7.53 4.37
C ALA A 200 -24.30 -6.54 4.26
N TYR A 201 -23.97 -5.95 5.40
CA TYR A 201 -23.02 -4.85 5.52
C TYR A 201 -22.05 -5.10 6.67
N THR A 202 -20.83 -4.64 6.53
CA THR A 202 -19.86 -4.50 7.62
C THR A 202 -19.57 -3.02 7.86
N THR A 203 -18.68 -2.72 8.79
CA THR A 203 -18.29 -1.33 9.11
C THR A 203 -16.82 -1.08 8.75
N ARG A 204 -16.46 0.20 8.63
CA ARG A 204 -15.04 0.62 8.59
C ARG A 204 -14.31 0.39 9.92
N TYR A 205 -15.00 0.00 10.99
CA TYR A 205 -14.42 -0.17 12.32
C TYR A 205 -13.84 -1.57 12.48
N SER A 206 -12.53 -1.67 12.71
CA SER A 206 -11.84 -2.95 12.95
C SER A 206 -12.57 -3.87 13.93
N LYS A 207 -13.06 -3.32 15.05
CA LYS A 207 -13.80 -4.08 16.07
C LYS A 207 -15.08 -4.77 15.55
N PHE A 208 -15.73 -4.22 14.53
CA PHE A 208 -16.97 -4.76 13.96
C PHE A 208 -16.78 -5.35 12.57
N GLN A 209 -15.55 -5.39 12.05
CA GLN A 209 -15.28 -5.94 10.72
C GLN A 209 -15.59 -7.42 10.62
N GLU A 210 -15.39 -8.17 11.70
CA GLU A 210 -15.72 -9.60 11.78
C GLU A 210 -17.24 -9.88 11.82
N HIS A 211 -18.08 -8.85 11.82
CA HIS A 211 -19.53 -8.96 11.83
C HIS A 211 -20.16 -8.46 10.52
N CYS A 212 -21.18 -9.19 10.07
CA CYS A 212 -22.07 -8.79 9.00
C CYS A 212 -23.46 -8.48 9.57
N PHE A 213 -23.94 -7.29 9.26
CA PHE A 213 -25.19 -6.70 9.71
C PHE A 213 -26.18 -6.65 8.54
N SER A 214 -27.42 -7.06 8.75
CA SER A 214 -28.44 -6.99 7.69
C SER A 214 -29.82 -6.70 8.26
N ILE A 215 -30.71 -6.17 7.41
CA ILE A 215 -32.14 -6.05 7.69
C ILE A 215 -32.87 -6.78 6.57
N VAL A 216 -33.74 -7.72 6.95
CA VAL A 216 -34.50 -8.55 6.01
C VAL A 216 -35.99 -8.48 6.33
N GLU A 217 -36.83 -8.66 5.31
CA GLU A 217 -38.28 -8.75 5.47
C GLU A 217 -38.67 -10.01 6.27
N ALA A 218 -39.65 -9.88 7.15
CA ALA A 218 -40.18 -10.99 7.94
C ALA A 218 -41.16 -11.82 7.11
N GLN A 219 -40.68 -12.85 6.41
CA GLN A 219 -41.57 -13.80 5.72
C GLN A 219 -42.11 -14.87 6.71
N ASN A 220 -43.44 -14.92 6.88
CA ASN A 220 -44.20 -15.97 7.62
C ASN A 220 -43.84 -16.20 9.11
N ASN A 221 -43.29 -15.22 9.84
CA ASN A 221 -42.93 -15.36 11.27
C ASN A 221 -41.95 -16.52 11.59
N ILE A 222 -41.31 -17.13 10.58
CA ILE A 222 -40.25 -18.13 10.77
C ILE A 222 -38.93 -17.37 10.79
N TRP A 223 -38.43 -17.07 11.99
CA TRP A 223 -37.16 -16.38 12.19
C TRP A 223 -36.18 -17.26 12.97
N LYS A 224 -34.90 -17.17 12.63
CA LYS A 224 -33.83 -17.73 13.47
C LYS A 224 -33.56 -16.77 14.62
N ALA A 225 -33.55 -17.29 15.85
CA ALA A 225 -33.22 -16.51 17.03
C ALA A 225 -31.73 -16.21 17.15
N ASP A 226 -30.91 -17.06 16.55
CA ASP A 226 -29.46 -16.88 16.52
C ASP A 226 -29.09 -15.67 15.65
N GLY A 227 -28.20 -14.84 16.17
CA GLY A 227 -27.64 -13.70 15.45
C GLY A 227 -28.56 -12.49 15.35
N LEU A 228 -29.57 -12.32 16.21
CA LEU A 228 -30.34 -11.06 16.25
C LEU A 228 -29.43 -9.88 16.60
N PHE A 229 -29.67 -8.73 15.96
CA PHE A 229 -28.93 -7.50 16.26
C PHE A 229 -29.27 -7.01 17.66
N ASP A 230 -28.28 -6.94 18.55
CA ASP A 230 -28.44 -6.50 19.94
C ASP A 230 -28.21 -5.00 20.08
N VAL A 231 -29.22 -4.29 20.61
CA VAL A 231 -29.15 -2.85 20.88
C VAL A 231 -28.95 -2.64 22.38
N ASP A 232 -27.71 -2.84 22.82
CA ASP A 232 -27.30 -2.78 24.24
C ASP A 232 -26.73 -1.43 24.69
N SER A 233 -26.49 -0.51 23.74
CA SER A 233 -25.71 0.71 23.95
C SER A 233 -26.08 1.83 22.96
N HIS A 234 -25.74 3.07 23.29
CA HIS A 234 -25.86 4.21 22.37
C HIS A 234 -25.18 3.94 21.02
N ARG A 235 -24.04 3.25 21.04
CA ARG A 235 -23.27 2.94 19.83
C ARG A 235 -23.96 1.90 18.95
N LYS A 236 -24.48 0.80 19.52
CA LYS A 236 -25.26 -0.18 18.75
C LYS A 236 -26.53 0.42 18.20
N TYR A 237 -27.17 1.33 18.94
CA TYR A 237 -28.29 2.12 18.45
C TYR A 237 -27.93 2.95 17.21
N GLN A 238 -26.83 3.71 17.25
CA GLN A 238 -26.39 4.49 16.09
C GLN A 238 -25.94 3.62 14.91
N LEU A 239 -25.31 2.47 15.19
CA LEU A 239 -24.97 1.49 14.18
C LEU A 239 -26.23 0.96 13.47
N TYR A 240 -27.29 0.65 14.21
CA TYR A 240 -28.59 0.30 13.64
C TYR A 240 -29.16 1.44 12.79
N GLN A 241 -29.11 2.69 13.26
CA GLN A 241 -29.61 3.85 12.48
C GLN A 241 -28.87 4.00 11.14
N ASN A 242 -27.57 3.72 11.10
CA ASN A 242 -26.79 3.70 9.86
C ASN A 242 -27.17 2.49 8.99
N LEU A 243 -27.39 1.32 9.60
CA LEU A 243 -27.83 0.11 8.89
C LEU A 243 -29.19 0.32 8.22
N ALA A 244 -30.18 0.86 8.94
CA ALA A 244 -31.52 1.12 8.44
C ALA A 244 -31.54 2.16 7.31
N ARG A 245 -30.61 3.12 7.32
CA ARG A 245 -30.43 4.10 6.23
C ARG A 245 -29.92 3.42 4.95
N GLU A 246 -28.95 2.53 5.08
CA GLU A 246 -28.26 1.88 3.96
C GLU A 246 -28.95 0.60 3.45
N ALA A 247 -29.73 -0.07 4.30
CA ALA A 247 -30.45 -1.28 3.94
C ALA A 247 -31.40 -1.02 2.76
N ASP A 248 -31.45 -1.99 1.83
CA ASP A 248 -32.31 -1.93 0.65
C ASP A 248 -33.80 -2.04 1.03
N VAL A 249 -34.10 -2.70 2.15
CA VAL A 249 -35.45 -2.84 2.71
C VAL A 249 -35.76 -1.67 3.65
N LYS A 250 -36.95 -1.06 3.50
CA LYS A 250 -37.47 -0.03 4.41
C LYS A 250 -38.67 -0.57 5.17
N CYS A 251 -38.63 -0.48 6.49
CA CYS A 251 -39.56 -1.15 7.39
C CYS A 251 -40.12 -0.14 8.39
N GLU A 252 -41.41 -0.21 8.72
CA GLU A 252 -41.99 0.61 9.79
C GLU A 252 -41.56 0.11 11.16
N SER A 253 -41.35 -1.20 11.28
CA SER A 253 -40.94 -1.87 12.49
C SER A 253 -39.94 -3.01 12.20
N THR A 254 -38.80 -2.98 12.90
CA THR A 254 -37.75 -3.99 12.76
C THR A 254 -37.48 -4.65 14.10
N LYS A 255 -37.62 -5.97 14.15
CA LYS A 255 -37.28 -6.77 15.32
C LYS A 255 -35.77 -6.72 15.61
N ILE A 256 -35.45 -6.55 16.89
CA ILE A 256 -34.10 -6.50 17.45
C ILE A 256 -34.02 -7.31 18.75
N GLN A 257 -32.82 -7.54 19.25
CA GLN A 257 -32.56 -8.04 20.59
C GLN A 257 -32.27 -6.87 21.56
N SER A 258 -32.75 -6.99 22.79
CA SER A 258 -32.43 -6.07 23.89
C SER A 258 -32.66 -6.78 25.24
N ASN A 259 -31.74 -6.61 26.18
CA ASN A 259 -31.84 -7.24 27.51
C ASN A 259 -32.96 -6.63 28.36
N LEU A 260 -33.28 -5.35 28.17
CA LEU A 260 -34.44 -4.71 28.81
C LEU A 260 -35.75 -5.32 28.35
N THR A 261 -35.82 -5.81 27.11
CA THR A 261 -37.03 -6.40 26.53
C THR A 261 -37.49 -7.62 27.31
N TYR A 262 -36.58 -8.50 27.69
CA TYR A 262 -36.90 -9.65 28.54
C TYR A 262 -37.44 -9.19 29.90
N LYS A 263 -36.79 -8.21 30.55
CA LYS A 263 -37.25 -7.66 31.84
C LYS A 263 -38.62 -6.97 31.72
N ILE A 264 -38.87 -6.25 30.64
CA ILE A 264 -40.13 -5.56 30.36
C ILE A 264 -41.23 -6.59 30.02
N GLN A 265 -40.95 -7.59 29.19
CA GLN A 265 -41.85 -8.70 28.90
C GLN A 265 -42.25 -9.42 30.18
N GLN A 266 -41.30 -9.76 31.05
CA GLN A 266 -41.57 -10.37 32.36
C GLN A 266 -42.47 -9.46 33.21
N ALA A 267 -42.21 -8.15 33.25
CA ALA A 267 -43.04 -7.19 33.98
C ALA A 267 -44.47 -7.06 33.41
N PHE A 268 -44.67 -7.23 32.09
CA PHE A 268 -45.99 -7.21 31.46
C PHE A 268 -46.76 -8.54 31.59
N LEU A 269 -46.06 -9.68 31.58
CA LEU A 269 -46.65 -11.01 31.78
C LEU A 269 -47.24 -11.18 33.18
N ILE A 270 -46.64 -10.54 34.19
CA ILE A 270 -47.15 -10.53 35.58
C ILE A 270 -48.52 -9.81 35.71
N LYS A 271 -48.93 -9.02 34.71
CA LYS A 271 -50.11 -8.13 34.81
C LYS A 271 -51.38 -8.60 34.11
N LYS A 272 -51.38 -9.73 33.37
CA LYS A 272 -52.59 -10.27 32.73
C LYS A 272 -52.70 -11.78 32.96
N GLU A 273 -53.39 -12.15 34.03
CA GLU A 273 -54.01 -13.48 34.09
C GLU A 273 -55.11 -13.54 33.00
N GLY A 274 -54.94 -14.42 32.02
CA GLY A 274 -56.07 -14.89 31.20
C GLY A 274 -56.03 -14.69 29.69
N ASN A 275 -54.93 -14.25 29.07
CA ASN A 275 -54.80 -14.33 27.61
C ASN A 275 -53.60 -15.19 27.20
N GLU A 276 -53.84 -16.02 26.18
CA GLU A 276 -52.90 -16.91 25.51
C GLU A 276 -51.55 -16.24 25.23
N ASN A 277 -50.49 -17.07 25.20
CA ASN A 277 -49.07 -16.72 25.00
C ASN A 277 -48.81 -15.81 23.78
N MET A 278 -49.18 -14.53 23.85
CA MET A 278 -48.81 -13.51 22.87
C MET A 278 -47.34 -13.14 23.09
N LEU A 279 -46.47 -13.67 22.24
CA LEU A 279 -45.06 -13.34 22.18
C LEU A 279 -44.90 -11.88 21.73
N LYS A 280 -44.66 -10.99 22.68
CA LYS A 280 -44.28 -9.62 22.41
C LYS A 280 -42.81 -9.55 22.00
N HIS A 281 -42.44 -8.67 21.10
CA HIS A 281 -41.07 -8.50 20.60
C HIS A 281 -40.59 -7.06 20.82
N ALA A 282 -39.28 -6.88 21.01
CA ALA A 282 -38.69 -5.55 20.86
C ALA A 282 -38.52 -5.22 19.40
N VAL A 283 -38.99 -4.03 19.05
CA VAL A 283 -38.92 -3.51 17.70
C VAL A 283 -38.33 -2.11 17.73
N MET A 284 -37.48 -1.82 16.76
CA MET A 284 -37.08 -0.47 16.41
C MET A 284 -38.04 0.06 15.33
N ARG A 285 -38.64 1.22 15.58
CA ARG A 285 -39.54 1.88 14.64
C ARG A 285 -38.77 2.71 13.61
N SER A 286 -39.43 3.04 12.50
CA SER A 286 -38.92 3.91 11.44
C SER A 286 -38.48 5.30 11.94
N ASP A 287 -39.11 5.81 13.00
CA ASP A 287 -38.75 7.06 13.68
C ASP A 287 -37.53 6.94 14.62
N GLY A 288 -36.94 5.75 14.72
CA GLY A 288 -35.81 5.42 15.57
C GLY A 288 -36.15 5.19 17.03
N THR A 289 -37.43 5.08 17.42
CA THR A 289 -37.81 4.74 18.79
C THR A 289 -37.94 3.23 18.99
N MET A 290 -37.55 2.74 20.17
CA MET A 290 -37.81 1.35 20.55
C MET A 290 -39.20 1.20 21.14
N ALA A 291 -39.89 0.12 20.77
CA ALA A 291 -41.19 -0.23 21.28
C ALA A 291 -41.30 -1.74 21.51
N VAL A 292 -42.31 -2.14 22.28
CA VAL A 292 -42.76 -3.53 22.35
C VAL A 292 -43.95 -3.69 21.40
N ALA A 293 -43.85 -4.61 20.44
CA ALA A 293 -44.90 -4.89 19.47
C ALA A 293 -45.13 -6.39 19.30
N GLU A 294 -46.34 -6.78 18.90
CA GLU A 294 -46.72 -8.17 18.60
C GLU A 294 -46.36 -8.54 17.16
N GLU A 295 -46.45 -7.56 16.26
CA GLU A 295 -46.13 -7.69 14.84
C GLU A 295 -44.92 -6.82 14.49
N PHE A 296 -44.17 -7.24 13.47
CA PHE A 296 -43.02 -6.52 12.93
C PHE A 296 -42.84 -6.84 11.44
N ASP A 297 -42.33 -5.88 10.68
CA ASP A 297 -42.18 -6.02 9.23
C ASP A 297 -40.84 -6.67 8.85
N CYS A 298 -39.81 -6.42 9.66
CA CYS A 298 -38.44 -6.80 9.37
C CYS A 298 -37.69 -7.32 10.57
N ILE A 299 -36.53 -7.91 10.33
CA ILE A 299 -35.63 -8.44 11.36
C ILE A 299 -34.22 -7.95 11.07
N ALA A 300 -33.56 -7.43 12.11
CA ALA A 300 -32.15 -7.07 12.05
C ALA A 300 -31.27 -8.20 12.58
N TYR A 301 -30.24 -8.53 11.81
CA TYR A 301 -29.26 -9.57 12.15
C TYR A 301 -27.85 -8.98 12.33
N GLU A 302 -27.09 -9.61 13.21
CA GLU A 302 -25.65 -9.48 13.44
C GLU A 302 -25.04 -10.88 13.44
N ASN A 303 -24.45 -11.25 12.31
CA ASN A 303 -23.80 -12.54 12.16
C ASN A 303 -22.29 -12.35 12.24
N LYS A 304 -21.66 -13.05 13.18
CA LYS A 304 -20.20 -13.15 13.19
C LYS A 304 -19.76 -14.02 12.02
N THR A 305 -18.92 -13.48 11.16
CA THR A 305 -18.31 -14.24 10.08
C THR A 305 -17.26 -15.18 10.68
N GLU A 306 -17.23 -16.43 10.23
CA GLU A 306 -16.08 -17.29 10.48
C GLU A 306 -14.89 -16.69 9.75
N ALA A 307 -14.13 -15.84 10.43
CA ALA A 307 -12.86 -15.31 9.96
C ALA A 307 -11.87 -16.47 9.89
N ASN A 308 -12.00 -17.30 8.85
CA ASN A 308 -11.04 -18.35 8.59
C ASN A 308 -9.76 -17.65 8.16
N TYR A 309 -8.75 -17.63 9.04
CA TYR A 309 -7.41 -17.08 8.77
C TYR A 309 -6.78 -17.65 7.48
N TYR A 310 -7.28 -18.80 7.00
CA TYR A 310 -6.94 -19.43 5.73
C TYR A 310 -7.43 -18.66 4.48
N ASN A 311 -8.30 -17.66 4.62
CA ASN A 311 -8.91 -16.92 3.51
C ASN A 311 -8.35 -15.50 3.33
N ALA A 312 -7.13 -15.23 3.80
CA ALA A 312 -6.49 -13.94 3.55
C ALA A 312 -6.41 -13.65 2.04
N PRO A 313 -6.61 -12.40 1.60
CA PRO A 313 -6.44 -12.06 0.19
C PRO A 313 -4.98 -12.27 -0.22
N GLU A 314 -4.76 -12.78 -1.43
CA GLU A 314 -3.42 -12.93 -2.00
C GLU A 314 -3.37 -12.24 -3.36
N LEU A 315 -2.32 -11.46 -3.60
CA LEU A 315 -2.09 -10.75 -4.86
C LEU A 315 -0.93 -11.41 -5.61
N LYS A 316 -1.20 -11.95 -6.80
CA LYS A 316 -0.17 -12.48 -7.70
C LYS A 316 -0.15 -11.71 -9.00
N LEU A 317 1.03 -11.24 -9.39
CA LEU A 317 1.25 -10.70 -10.73
C LEU A 317 1.97 -11.75 -11.57
N ASN A 318 1.55 -11.89 -12.82
CA ASN A 318 2.21 -12.76 -13.79
C ASN A 318 2.32 -12.04 -15.14
N PHE A 319 3.51 -12.04 -15.73
CA PHE A 319 3.73 -11.52 -17.07
C PHE A 319 3.83 -12.66 -18.07
N ASP A 320 2.77 -12.84 -18.86
CA ASP A 320 2.75 -13.75 -19.98
C ASP A 320 3.56 -13.14 -21.14
N ARG A 321 4.79 -13.63 -21.29
CA ARG A 321 5.75 -13.16 -22.31
C ARG A 321 5.27 -13.45 -23.73
N ILE A 322 4.55 -14.56 -23.94
CA ILE A 322 4.10 -14.99 -25.28
C ILE A 322 3.00 -14.05 -25.77
N HIS A 323 2.01 -13.79 -24.91
CA HIS A 323 0.87 -12.95 -25.27
C HIS A 323 1.07 -11.46 -24.93
N LYS A 324 2.21 -11.12 -24.30
CA LYS A 324 2.57 -9.76 -23.84
C LYS A 324 1.49 -9.16 -22.95
N LYS A 325 1.02 -9.95 -21.97
CA LYS A 325 -0.05 -9.57 -21.04
C LYS A 325 0.46 -9.62 -19.61
N LEU A 326 0.20 -8.55 -18.86
CA LEU A 326 0.36 -8.53 -17.42
C LEU A 326 -0.98 -8.88 -16.77
N LEU A 327 -1.00 -9.96 -15.99
CA LEU A 327 -2.20 -10.47 -15.34
C LEU A 327 -2.04 -10.31 -13.83
N LEU A 328 -2.98 -9.59 -13.22
CA LEU A 328 -3.18 -9.57 -11.77
C LEU A 328 -4.19 -10.66 -11.42
N ILE A 329 -3.80 -11.56 -10.54
CA ILE A 329 -4.63 -12.62 -9.99
C ILE A 329 -4.84 -12.30 -8.51
N ILE A 330 -6.10 -12.18 -8.11
CA ILE A 330 -6.51 -11.92 -6.73
C ILE A 330 -7.22 -13.17 -6.22
N HIS A 331 -6.63 -13.83 -5.23
CA HIS A 331 -7.32 -14.89 -4.48
C HIS A 331 -8.06 -14.28 -3.29
N ASN A 332 -9.24 -14.82 -2.97
CA ASN A 332 -10.08 -14.37 -1.85
C ASN A 332 -10.41 -12.86 -1.90
N GLY A 333 -10.62 -12.33 -3.10
CA GLY A 333 -10.79 -10.89 -3.36
C GLY A 333 -11.99 -10.23 -2.67
N ARG A 334 -12.93 -11.01 -2.11
CA ARG A 334 -14.03 -10.51 -1.28
C ARG A 334 -13.57 -9.92 0.07
N TYR A 335 -12.43 -10.39 0.58
CA TYR A 335 -11.81 -9.89 1.82
C TYR A 335 -10.82 -8.75 1.58
N LEU A 336 -10.79 -8.20 0.36
CA LEU A 336 -10.00 -7.03 0.03
C LEU A 336 -10.83 -5.77 0.22
N TRP A 337 -10.24 -4.75 0.84
CA TRP A 337 -10.87 -3.45 1.01
C TRP A 337 -11.10 -2.78 -0.34
N ARG A 338 -12.29 -2.24 -0.55
CA ARG A 338 -12.69 -1.53 -1.76
C ARG A 338 -13.44 -0.27 -1.36
N GLU A 339 -13.22 0.82 -2.07
CA GLU A 339 -13.98 2.06 -1.82
C GLU A 339 -15.45 1.90 -2.23
N ASN A 340 -15.72 1.10 -3.27
CA ASN A 340 -17.07 0.75 -3.72
C ASN A 340 -17.06 -0.55 -4.53
N GLY A 341 -18.25 -1.06 -4.90
CA GLY A 341 -18.38 -2.34 -5.62
C GLY A 341 -17.77 -2.41 -7.02
N LYS A 342 -17.40 -1.29 -7.64
CA LYS A 342 -16.69 -1.26 -8.94
C LYS A 342 -15.18 -1.20 -8.80
N ASP A 343 -14.69 -0.85 -7.61
CA ASP A 343 -13.27 -0.78 -7.32
C ASP A 343 -12.68 -2.19 -7.23
N VAL A 344 -11.47 -2.35 -7.76
CA VAL A 344 -10.71 -3.59 -7.68
C VAL A 344 -10.15 -3.79 -6.28
N GLY A 345 -9.96 -2.71 -5.51
CA GLY A 345 -9.39 -2.73 -4.16
C GLY A 345 -7.86 -2.87 -4.12
N VAL A 346 -7.23 -2.78 -5.29
CA VAL A 346 -5.79 -2.91 -5.49
C VAL A 346 -5.29 -1.74 -6.31
N VAL A 347 -4.15 -1.18 -5.92
CA VAL A 347 -3.39 -0.23 -6.73
C VAL A 347 -2.12 -0.91 -7.18
N CYS A 348 -1.89 -0.92 -8.50
CA CYS A 348 -0.69 -1.46 -9.10
C CYS A 348 0.22 -0.34 -9.57
N TYR A 349 1.52 -0.59 -9.52
CA TYR A 349 2.58 0.38 -9.77
C TYR A 349 3.55 -0.15 -10.81
N THR A 350 4.24 0.78 -11.47
CA THR A 350 5.41 0.45 -12.30
C THR A 350 6.45 1.56 -12.26
N ASP A 351 7.70 1.18 -12.38
CA ASP A 351 8.85 2.06 -12.64
C ASP A 351 9.26 2.03 -14.13
N GLY A 352 8.48 1.39 -15.01
CA GLY A 352 8.84 1.20 -16.43
C GLY A 352 8.56 2.39 -17.35
N ASP A 353 8.05 3.52 -16.82
CA ASP A 353 7.72 4.72 -17.61
C ASP A 353 8.56 5.92 -17.15
N THR A 354 8.44 7.09 -17.77
CA THR A 354 9.25 8.28 -17.42
C THR A 354 9.10 8.80 -15.99
N GLU A 355 8.14 8.27 -15.22
CA GLU A 355 7.87 8.59 -13.81
C GLU A 355 8.61 7.60 -12.91
N LEU A 356 9.13 8.04 -11.76
CA LEU A 356 9.73 7.12 -10.77
C LEU A 356 8.73 6.08 -10.26
N LEU A 357 7.44 6.46 -10.23
CA LEU A 357 6.36 5.60 -9.83
C LEU A 357 5.09 5.97 -10.62
N LYS A 358 4.61 5.04 -11.43
CA LYS A 358 3.40 5.19 -12.22
C LYS A 358 2.31 4.24 -11.73
N VAL A 359 1.09 4.76 -11.58
CA VAL A 359 -0.09 3.92 -11.32
C VAL A 359 -0.53 3.18 -12.59
N VAL A 360 -0.70 1.87 -12.44
CA VAL A 360 -1.04 0.96 -13.52
C VAL A 360 -2.54 0.75 -13.57
N GLY A 361 -3.17 1.24 -14.64
CA GLY A 361 -4.59 1.07 -14.87
C GLY A 361 -4.96 -0.36 -15.27
N VAL A 362 -6.15 -0.79 -14.86
CA VAL A 362 -6.77 -2.03 -15.32
C VAL A 362 -7.23 -1.84 -16.77
N LYS A 363 -6.93 -2.82 -17.64
CA LYS A 363 -7.39 -2.84 -19.04
C LYS A 363 -8.76 -3.51 -19.15
N ARG A 364 -8.96 -4.65 -18.47
CA ARG A 364 -10.25 -5.35 -18.34
C ARG A 364 -10.20 -6.43 -17.26
N LYS A 365 -11.37 -6.82 -16.74
CA LYS A 365 -11.54 -8.06 -15.97
C LYS A 365 -11.58 -9.25 -16.93
N VAL A 366 -10.70 -10.21 -16.72
CA VAL A 366 -10.61 -11.46 -17.49
C VAL A 366 -11.49 -12.53 -16.85
N TRP A 367 -11.54 -12.57 -15.51
CA TRP A 367 -12.31 -13.55 -14.75
C TRP A 367 -12.84 -12.97 -13.42
N PRO A 368 -14.06 -13.37 -12.97
CA PRO A 368 -15.09 -14.05 -13.77
C PRO A 368 -15.61 -13.19 -14.93
N PRO A 369 -16.06 -13.79 -16.03
CA PRO A 369 -16.66 -13.05 -17.14
C PRO A 369 -17.94 -12.34 -16.66
N GLN A 370 -18.22 -11.15 -17.17
CA GLN A 370 -19.35 -10.27 -16.76
C GLN A 370 -20.76 -10.88 -16.84
N ARG A 371 -20.93 -12.14 -17.23
CA ARG A 371 -22.22 -12.82 -17.46
C ARG A 371 -22.60 -13.88 -16.41
N SER A 372 -21.76 -14.19 -15.43
CA SER A 372 -22.11 -15.14 -14.36
C SER A 372 -22.80 -14.40 -13.20
N ILE A 373 -24.09 -14.08 -13.36
CA ILE A 373 -24.90 -13.49 -12.28
C ILE A 373 -25.33 -14.57 -11.27
N ASP A 374 -25.25 -15.86 -11.63
CA ASP A 374 -26.00 -16.90 -10.91
C ASP A 374 -25.14 -17.94 -10.15
N ASN A 375 -23.80 -17.85 -10.18
CA ASN A 375 -22.93 -18.82 -9.48
C ASN A 375 -22.03 -18.11 -8.45
N GLU A 376 -22.47 -18.09 -7.19
CA GLU A 376 -21.66 -17.70 -6.02
C GLU A 376 -20.44 -18.64 -5.79
N GLU A 377 -20.36 -19.78 -6.51
CA GLU A 377 -19.30 -20.78 -6.37
C GLU A 377 -17.94 -20.38 -7.00
N ASP A 378 -17.89 -19.38 -7.90
CA ASP A 378 -16.66 -18.95 -8.59
C ASP A 378 -15.93 -17.75 -7.91
N GLU A 379 -16.35 -17.34 -6.71
CA GLU A 379 -15.88 -16.10 -6.02
C GLU A 379 -14.46 -16.15 -5.44
N GLY A 380 -13.80 -17.31 -5.47
CA GLY A 380 -12.48 -17.48 -4.85
C GLY A 380 -11.34 -16.76 -5.58
N GLN A 381 -11.51 -16.42 -6.87
CA GLN A 381 -10.44 -15.87 -7.69
C GLN A 381 -10.94 -14.83 -8.70
N GLU A 382 -10.24 -13.70 -8.79
CA GLU A 382 -10.45 -12.69 -9.81
C GLU A 382 -9.18 -12.50 -10.64
N ILE A 383 -9.32 -12.32 -11.95
CA ILE A 383 -8.18 -12.09 -12.86
C ILE A 383 -8.41 -10.81 -13.65
N TYR A 384 -7.44 -9.92 -13.63
CA TYR A 384 -7.46 -8.64 -14.33
C TYR A 384 -6.26 -8.54 -15.29
N GLU A 385 -6.52 -8.08 -16.52
CA GLU A 385 -5.46 -7.71 -17.45
C GLU A 385 -5.06 -6.26 -17.15
N MET A 386 -3.80 -6.04 -16.82
CA MET A 386 -3.24 -4.72 -16.48
C MET A 386 -2.66 -4.04 -17.73
N LYS A 387 -2.63 -2.71 -17.74
CA LYS A 387 -1.96 -1.94 -18.80
C LYS A 387 -0.44 -2.05 -18.65
N LEU A 388 0.25 -2.18 -19.78
CA LEU A 388 1.71 -2.09 -19.83
C LEU A 388 2.12 -0.68 -20.29
N TYR A 389 3.09 -0.11 -19.58
CA TYR A 389 3.67 1.20 -19.84
C TYR A 389 5.16 1.07 -20.16
N GLY A 390 5.72 2.16 -20.70
CA GLY A 390 7.10 2.18 -21.16
C GLY A 390 7.32 1.51 -22.51
N ASP A 391 8.44 1.86 -23.13
CA ASP A 391 8.99 1.13 -24.27
C ASP A 391 10.02 0.06 -23.85
N PHE A 392 10.52 0.15 -22.61
CA PHE A 392 11.52 -0.76 -22.05
C PHE A 392 10.94 -1.56 -20.87
N PRO A 393 11.54 -2.71 -20.49
CA PRO A 393 11.12 -3.46 -19.32
C PRO A 393 11.14 -2.62 -18.03
N GLY A 394 10.12 -2.80 -17.19
CA GLY A 394 10.02 -2.21 -15.87
C GLY A 394 9.51 -3.23 -14.86
N TYR A 395 9.73 -2.96 -13.57
CA TYR A 395 9.06 -3.68 -12.49
C TYR A 395 7.60 -3.26 -12.41
N TYR A 396 6.77 -4.24 -12.07
CA TYR A 396 5.36 -4.09 -11.77
C TYR A 396 5.07 -4.80 -10.46
N TRP A 397 4.31 -4.15 -9.58
CA TRP A 397 3.81 -4.75 -8.34
C TRP A 397 2.46 -4.15 -7.99
N CYS A 398 1.73 -4.80 -7.09
CA CYS A 398 0.42 -4.37 -6.66
C CYS A 398 0.34 -4.38 -5.13
N GLU A 399 -0.38 -3.41 -4.58
CA GLU A 399 -0.68 -3.32 -3.15
C GLU A 399 -2.20 -3.29 -2.95
N GLY A 400 -2.66 -3.79 -1.81
CA GLY A 400 -4.07 -3.80 -1.38
C GLY A 400 -4.17 -3.84 0.14
N HIS A 401 -5.35 -3.56 0.72
CA HIS A 401 -5.59 -3.80 2.15
C HIS A 401 -6.58 -4.93 2.36
N SER A 402 -6.28 -5.84 3.28
CA SER A 402 -7.29 -6.75 3.83
C SER A 402 -8.42 -5.95 4.47
N VAL A 403 -9.67 -6.40 4.38
CA VAL A 403 -10.75 -5.83 5.19
C VAL A 403 -10.45 -6.06 6.66
N MET A 404 -10.06 -7.28 7.03
CA MET A 404 -9.72 -7.61 8.41
C MET A 404 -8.46 -6.86 8.84
N ASN A 405 -8.58 -5.99 9.85
CA ASN A 405 -7.50 -5.21 10.46
C ASN A 405 -6.75 -4.27 9.50
N PHE A 406 -7.20 -4.10 8.26
CA PHE A 406 -6.52 -3.28 7.25
C PHE A 406 -5.03 -3.60 7.06
N THR A 407 -4.64 -4.87 7.15
CA THR A 407 -3.27 -5.27 6.85
C THR A 407 -2.93 -5.02 5.38
N LEU A 408 -1.78 -4.41 5.12
CA LEU A 408 -1.27 -4.16 3.77
C LEU A 408 -0.78 -5.47 3.15
N ILE A 409 -1.27 -5.77 1.96
CA ILE A 409 -0.95 -6.96 1.17
C ILE A 409 -0.19 -6.47 -0.07
N LYS A 410 0.90 -7.16 -0.42
CA LYS A 410 1.72 -6.81 -1.58
C LYS A 410 1.94 -8.04 -2.44
N SER A 411 1.94 -7.86 -3.76
CA SER A 411 2.43 -8.87 -4.69
C SER A 411 3.96 -8.86 -4.75
N GLU A 412 4.54 -9.94 -5.26
CA GLU A 412 5.92 -9.91 -5.74
C GLU A 412 6.07 -8.92 -6.92
N ARG A 413 7.30 -8.44 -7.12
CA ARG A 413 7.67 -7.60 -8.26
C ARG A 413 7.94 -8.47 -9.48
N VAL A 414 7.30 -8.13 -10.60
CA VAL A 414 7.47 -8.82 -11.88
C VAL A 414 8.02 -7.87 -12.91
N ILE A 415 8.99 -8.33 -13.71
CA ILE A 415 9.50 -7.55 -14.85
C ILE A 415 8.59 -7.80 -16.05
N ALA A 416 8.04 -6.72 -16.60
CA ALA A 416 7.19 -6.77 -17.78
C ALA A 416 7.55 -5.67 -18.78
N GLN A 417 7.27 -5.91 -20.06
CA GLN A 417 7.55 -4.97 -21.14
C GLN A 417 6.43 -4.98 -22.18
N LYS A 418 6.15 -3.79 -22.73
CA LYS A 418 5.11 -3.62 -23.76
C LYS A 418 5.55 -4.15 -25.13
N LYS A 419 6.82 -3.94 -25.47
CA LYS A 419 7.42 -4.32 -26.76
C LYS A 419 8.63 -5.21 -26.50
N GLU A 420 8.93 -6.10 -27.44
CA GLU A 420 10.27 -6.68 -27.47
C GLU A 420 11.23 -5.58 -27.90
N SER A 421 12.32 -5.46 -27.16
CA SER A 421 13.32 -4.45 -27.41
C SER A 421 14.60 -5.14 -27.85
N ASP A 422 15.12 -4.72 -28.99
CA ASP A 422 16.44 -5.10 -29.52
C ASP A 422 17.55 -4.24 -28.91
N VAL A 423 17.38 -3.85 -27.64
CA VAL A 423 18.29 -2.95 -26.94
C VAL A 423 18.80 -3.62 -25.67
N HIS A 424 20.02 -3.26 -25.28
CA HIS A 424 20.54 -3.57 -23.97
C HIS A 424 20.33 -2.38 -23.04
N ILE A 425 20.03 -2.67 -21.78
CA ILE A 425 19.74 -1.65 -20.77
C ILE A 425 20.82 -1.66 -19.71
N TYR A 426 21.40 -0.49 -19.50
CA TYR A 426 22.46 -0.26 -18.53
C TYR A 426 22.00 0.70 -17.45
N SER A 427 22.37 0.42 -16.21
CA SER A 427 22.28 1.36 -15.10
C SER A 427 23.53 2.25 -15.11
N VAL A 428 23.32 3.56 -15.24
CA VAL A 428 24.35 4.58 -15.22
C VAL A 428 24.17 5.43 -13.98
N SER A 429 25.23 5.56 -13.18
CA SER A 429 25.28 6.47 -12.05
C SER A 429 25.83 7.82 -12.53
N LEU A 430 25.01 8.86 -12.39
CA LEU A 430 25.28 10.21 -12.88
C LEU A 430 25.14 11.21 -11.73
N GLU A 431 26.13 12.07 -11.56
CA GLU A 431 26.02 13.26 -10.71
C GLU A 431 25.77 14.48 -11.61
N VAL A 432 24.73 15.23 -11.27
CA VAL A 432 24.32 16.42 -12.01
C VAL A 432 24.37 17.62 -11.07
N TYR A 433 25.06 18.67 -11.50
CA TYR A 433 25.20 19.93 -10.79
C TYR A 433 24.26 20.99 -11.33
N ASP A 434 23.97 21.99 -10.50
CA ASP A 434 23.16 23.17 -10.85
C ASP A 434 21.77 22.80 -11.38
N LEU A 435 21.08 21.94 -10.63
CA LEU A 435 19.69 21.57 -10.88
C LEU A 435 18.77 22.35 -9.94
N GLU A 436 17.65 22.83 -10.48
CA GLU A 436 16.51 23.24 -9.66
C GLU A 436 15.96 22.01 -8.93
N HIS A 437 15.91 22.06 -7.60
CA HIS A 437 15.59 20.90 -6.76
C HIS A 437 14.09 20.78 -6.42
N GLU A 438 13.29 21.78 -6.77
CA GLU A 438 11.86 21.79 -6.45
C GLU A 438 11.12 20.68 -7.22
N ASN A 439 10.44 19.80 -6.48
CA ASN A 439 9.61 18.72 -7.01
C ASN A 439 10.32 17.87 -8.09
N LEU A 440 11.61 17.55 -7.87
CA LEU A 440 12.43 16.84 -8.87
C LEU A 440 11.85 15.47 -9.27
N TRP A 441 11.11 14.81 -8.38
CA TRP A 441 10.45 13.53 -8.64
C TRP A 441 9.25 13.62 -9.60
N GLN A 442 8.76 14.83 -9.91
CA GLN A 442 7.67 15.01 -10.85
C GLN A 442 8.10 14.60 -12.27
N LYS A 443 7.18 13.93 -12.97
CA LYS A 443 7.37 13.44 -14.35
C LYS A 443 8.01 14.46 -15.28
N ASN A 444 7.45 15.66 -15.31
CA ASN A 444 7.83 16.68 -16.29
C ASN A 444 9.28 17.12 -16.09
N ASN A 445 9.72 17.22 -14.84
CA ASN A 445 11.08 17.58 -14.47
C ASN A 445 12.07 16.48 -14.86
N LEU A 446 11.79 15.22 -14.52
CA LEU A 446 12.62 14.07 -14.89
C LEU A 446 12.74 13.91 -16.41
N LYS A 447 11.62 14.04 -17.12
CA LYS A 447 11.58 13.93 -18.59
C LYS A 447 12.35 15.06 -19.27
N ARG A 448 12.20 16.30 -18.78
CA ARG A 448 12.95 17.47 -19.26
C ARG A 448 14.46 17.24 -19.08
N MET A 449 14.88 16.83 -17.88
CA MET A 449 16.29 16.60 -17.55
C MET A 449 16.93 15.54 -18.46
N MET A 450 16.29 14.38 -18.66
CA MET A 450 16.83 13.33 -19.54
C MET A 450 16.84 13.75 -21.01
N LYS A 451 15.89 14.59 -21.44
CA LYS A 451 15.88 15.16 -22.78
C LYS A 451 17.05 16.12 -22.99
N GLU A 452 17.30 17.03 -22.05
CA GLU A 452 18.44 17.96 -22.08
C GLU A 452 19.77 17.21 -22.11
N TYR A 453 19.94 16.20 -21.24
CA TYR A 453 21.16 15.39 -21.24
C TYR A 453 21.34 14.62 -22.55
N SER A 454 20.26 14.06 -23.13
CA SER A 454 20.32 13.41 -24.45
C SER A 454 20.73 14.37 -25.56
N GLN A 455 20.27 15.62 -25.51
CA GLN A 455 20.64 16.65 -26.47
C GLN A 455 22.10 17.06 -26.31
N TYR A 456 22.58 17.22 -25.07
CA TYR A 456 23.98 17.48 -24.76
C TYR A 456 24.90 16.43 -25.37
N LEU A 457 24.62 15.13 -25.14
CA LEU A 457 25.43 14.04 -25.69
C LEU A 457 25.47 14.02 -27.23
N LYS A 458 24.39 14.46 -27.89
CA LYS A 458 24.28 14.46 -29.37
C LYS A 458 24.85 15.71 -30.03
N ALA A 459 25.02 16.78 -29.26
CA ALA A 459 25.56 18.06 -29.73
C ALA A 459 27.03 18.24 -29.32
N TYR A 460 27.64 17.23 -28.70
CA TYR A 460 29.02 17.27 -28.27
C TYR A 460 29.94 17.39 -29.50
N ASP A 461 30.95 18.25 -29.43
CA ASP A 461 31.83 18.56 -30.57
C ASP A 461 32.87 17.45 -30.81
N ASN A 462 32.37 16.25 -31.14
CA ASN A 462 33.19 15.08 -31.49
C ASN A 462 32.34 14.06 -32.26
N ASP A 463 32.70 13.79 -33.52
CA ASP A 463 31.97 12.85 -34.38
C ASP A 463 31.87 11.43 -33.82
N ARG A 464 32.89 10.95 -33.10
CA ARG A 464 32.91 9.62 -32.49
C ARG A 464 31.89 9.55 -31.35
N VAL A 465 31.87 10.56 -30.49
CA VAL A 465 30.88 10.72 -29.40
C VAL A 465 29.47 10.80 -29.96
N ASN A 466 29.23 11.61 -31.00
CA ASN A 466 27.92 11.78 -31.60
C ASN A 466 27.36 10.48 -32.20
N ARG A 467 28.21 9.67 -32.85
CA ARG A 467 27.81 8.34 -33.35
C ARG A 467 27.46 7.39 -32.21
N LEU A 468 28.25 7.37 -31.13
CA LEU A 468 27.96 6.56 -29.94
C LEU A 468 26.66 7.00 -29.27
N ALA A 469 26.42 8.31 -29.13
CA ALA A 469 25.18 8.87 -28.61
C ALA A 469 23.96 8.51 -29.49
N GLY A 470 24.15 8.31 -30.80
CA GLY A 470 23.12 7.82 -31.72
C GLY A 470 22.65 6.37 -31.47
N MET A 471 23.45 5.57 -30.77
CA MET A 471 23.08 4.22 -30.34
C MET A 471 22.07 4.24 -29.18
N ILE A 472 22.07 5.30 -28.37
CA ILE A 472 21.11 5.48 -27.26
C ILE A 472 19.71 5.72 -27.84
N LYS A 473 18.77 4.84 -27.47
CA LYS A 473 17.36 4.90 -27.87
C LYS A 473 16.47 5.56 -26.82
N GLY A 474 16.86 5.49 -25.55
CA GLY A 474 16.15 6.15 -24.47
C GLY A 474 16.97 6.21 -23.20
N MET A 475 16.63 7.18 -22.36
CA MET A 475 17.18 7.35 -21.01
C MET A 475 16.05 7.66 -20.05
N GLN A 476 16.12 7.08 -18.86
CA GLN A 476 15.09 7.22 -17.84
C GLN A 476 15.73 7.26 -16.45
N VAL A 477 15.33 8.22 -15.63
CA VAL A 477 15.72 8.23 -14.22
C VAL A 477 14.95 7.13 -13.50
N MET A 478 15.67 6.23 -12.85
CA MET A 478 15.08 5.15 -12.05
C MET A 478 15.09 5.46 -10.56
N LYS A 479 16.06 6.28 -10.13
CA LYS A 479 16.19 6.64 -8.72
C LYS A 479 16.96 7.95 -8.56
N ILE A 480 16.55 8.74 -7.57
CA ILE A 480 17.32 9.85 -7.03
C ILE A 480 17.98 9.33 -5.75
N GLU A 481 19.31 9.21 -5.74
CA GLU A 481 20.03 8.66 -4.59
C GLU A 481 20.24 9.68 -3.49
N SER A 482 20.56 10.93 -3.87
CA SER A 482 20.80 12.01 -2.92
C SER A 482 20.70 13.36 -3.60
N ILE A 483 20.27 14.36 -2.83
CA ILE A 483 20.30 15.77 -3.20
C ILE A 483 21.15 16.50 -2.15
N SER A 484 22.15 17.24 -2.60
CA SER A 484 22.95 18.13 -1.75
C SER A 484 22.70 19.56 -2.19
N GLN A 485 21.84 20.27 -1.45
CA GLN A 485 21.49 21.66 -1.74
C GLN A 485 22.73 22.58 -1.64
N SER A 486 23.60 22.37 -0.65
CA SER A 486 24.81 23.18 -0.45
C SER A 486 25.83 23.06 -1.59
N LEU A 487 25.90 21.87 -2.22
CA LEU A 487 26.78 21.61 -3.37
C LEU A 487 26.03 21.72 -4.70
N GLN A 488 24.74 22.05 -4.67
CA GLN A 488 23.80 21.97 -5.79
C GLN A 488 23.97 20.70 -6.62
N ARG A 489 24.13 19.56 -5.95
CA ARG A 489 24.49 18.28 -6.56
C ARG A 489 23.39 17.26 -6.35
N THR A 490 22.90 16.68 -7.43
CA THR A 490 21.95 15.56 -7.41
C THR A 490 22.60 14.32 -7.98
N ARG A 491 22.53 13.21 -7.25
CA ARG A 491 23.01 11.90 -7.71
C ARG A 491 21.85 11.04 -8.17
N LEU A 492 21.94 10.54 -9.40
CA LEU A 492 20.88 9.83 -10.10
C LEU A 492 21.36 8.44 -10.54
N ILE A 493 20.42 7.50 -10.54
CA ILE A 493 20.54 6.24 -11.28
C ILE A 493 19.65 6.34 -12.52
N VAL A 494 20.27 6.22 -13.68
CA VAL A 494 19.63 6.37 -14.99
C VAL A 494 19.72 5.06 -15.74
N HIS A 495 18.59 4.52 -16.20
CA HIS A 495 18.58 3.44 -17.18
C HIS A 495 18.77 4.00 -18.57
N VAL A 496 19.81 3.50 -19.25
CA VAL A 496 20.16 3.86 -20.62
C VAL A 496 19.91 2.66 -21.51
N ALA A 497 18.93 2.78 -22.40
CA ALA A 497 18.63 1.79 -23.41
C ALA A 497 19.41 2.10 -24.69
N ALA A 498 20.25 1.18 -25.13
CA ALA A 498 21.11 1.35 -26.29
C ALA A 498 21.04 0.14 -27.24
N ARG A 499 21.06 0.43 -28.54
CA ARG A 499 21.06 -0.59 -29.59
C ARG A 499 22.48 -0.81 -30.10
N TYR A 500 22.90 -2.06 -30.19
CA TYR A 500 24.19 -2.42 -30.76
C TYR A 500 24.27 -2.04 -32.25
N ASN A 501 25.39 -1.48 -32.68
CA ASN A 501 25.68 -1.17 -34.08
C ASN A 501 27.14 -1.52 -34.38
N VAL A 502 27.33 -2.59 -35.17
CA VAL A 502 28.64 -3.15 -35.48
C VAL A 502 29.59 -2.11 -36.08
N ASP A 503 29.13 -1.32 -37.06
CA ASP A 503 29.97 -0.32 -37.73
C ASP A 503 30.51 0.72 -36.74
N THR A 504 29.64 1.21 -35.84
CA THR A 504 30.01 2.21 -34.84
C THR A 504 30.96 1.63 -33.79
N ILE A 505 30.73 0.37 -33.36
CA ILE A 505 31.57 -0.31 -32.37
C ILE A 505 32.95 -0.67 -32.94
N ASN A 506 33.02 -1.09 -34.20
CA ASN A 506 34.29 -1.42 -34.86
C ASN A 506 35.18 -0.19 -35.09
N MET A 507 34.60 1.01 -35.20
CA MET A 507 35.37 2.26 -35.19
C MET A 507 35.96 2.59 -33.80
N TYR A 508 35.45 1.94 -32.75
CA TYR A 508 35.85 2.18 -31.37
C TYR A 508 36.85 1.15 -30.84
N SER A 509 36.69 -0.12 -31.17
CA SER A 509 37.62 -1.18 -30.74
C SER A 509 38.73 -1.34 -31.77
N ASP A 510 39.98 -1.07 -31.39
CA ASP A 510 41.12 -1.63 -32.11
C ASP A 510 40.95 -3.16 -32.13
N ALA A 511 40.99 -3.73 -33.32
CA ALA A 511 40.71 -5.14 -33.54
C ALA A 511 41.63 -6.04 -32.69
N GLN A 512 41.06 -7.16 -32.22
CA GLN A 512 41.73 -8.35 -31.66
C GLN A 512 42.09 -8.36 -30.16
N GLU A 513 41.09 -8.63 -29.33
CA GLU A 513 41.19 -9.72 -28.35
C GLU A 513 39.78 -10.24 -28.04
N SER A 514 39.57 -11.56 -28.02
CA SER A 514 38.28 -12.11 -27.61
C SER A 514 38.11 -11.89 -26.10
N LEU A 515 37.65 -10.69 -25.73
CA LEU A 515 37.53 -10.22 -24.35
C LEU A 515 36.53 -11.05 -23.52
N CYS A 516 35.69 -11.86 -24.17
CA CYS A 516 35.01 -12.97 -23.53
C CYS A 516 35.24 -14.29 -24.29
N ALA A 517 36.20 -15.09 -23.84
CA ALA A 517 36.39 -16.44 -24.37
C ALA A 517 35.19 -17.32 -24.01
N GLY A 518 34.46 -17.82 -25.01
CA GLY A 518 33.33 -18.75 -24.83
C GLY A 518 31.99 -18.09 -24.47
N CYS A 519 31.85 -16.77 -24.62
CA CYS A 519 30.52 -16.12 -24.58
C CYS A 519 29.71 -16.43 -25.84
N ASP A 520 28.38 -16.45 -25.68
CA ASP A 520 27.43 -16.33 -26.80
C ASP A 520 27.50 -14.91 -27.40
N ASP A 521 27.19 -14.78 -28.69
CA ASP A 521 27.27 -13.54 -29.48
C ASP A 521 26.51 -12.39 -28.78
N SER A 522 25.32 -12.68 -28.25
CA SER A 522 24.49 -11.72 -27.51
C SER A 522 25.18 -11.12 -26.27
N VAL A 523 25.99 -11.92 -25.56
CA VAL A 523 26.74 -11.43 -24.40
C VAL A 523 27.93 -10.59 -24.83
N GLU A 524 28.59 -10.97 -25.93
CA GLU A 524 29.70 -10.21 -26.48
C GLU A 524 29.24 -8.83 -26.97
N GLU A 525 28.11 -8.74 -27.67
CA GLU A 525 27.49 -7.47 -28.07
C GLU A 525 27.20 -6.59 -26.86
N HIS A 526 26.60 -7.17 -25.82
CA HIS A 526 26.28 -6.48 -24.56
C HIS A 526 27.55 -5.96 -23.87
N TYR A 527 28.63 -6.73 -23.90
CA TYR A 527 29.92 -6.35 -23.31
C TYR A 527 30.57 -5.19 -24.06
N ARG A 528 30.70 -5.30 -25.39
CA ARG A 528 31.31 -4.27 -26.25
C ARG A 528 30.53 -2.96 -26.16
N LEU A 529 29.20 -3.03 -26.15
CA LEU A 529 28.35 -1.86 -26.02
C LEU A 529 28.52 -1.17 -24.66
N LYS A 530 28.67 -1.92 -23.55
CA LYS A 530 28.96 -1.33 -22.23
C LYS A 530 30.22 -0.48 -22.26
N HIS A 531 31.30 -1.00 -22.85
CA HIS A 531 32.58 -0.30 -22.92
C HIS A 531 32.50 0.95 -23.80
N ALA A 532 31.83 0.86 -24.94
CA ALA A 532 31.62 2.00 -25.82
C ALA A 532 30.78 3.10 -25.13
N LEU A 533 29.73 2.72 -24.37
CA LEU A 533 28.94 3.65 -23.58
C LEU A 533 29.71 4.23 -22.39
N LYS A 534 30.55 3.42 -21.73
CA LYS A 534 31.43 3.89 -20.65
C LYS A 534 32.33 5.01 -21.18
N PHE A 535 33.01 4.78 -22.29
CA PHE A 535 33.84 5.79 -22.94
C PHE A 535 33.03 7.04 -23.33
N LEU A 536 31.84 6.85 -23.90
CA LEU A 536 30.95 7.97 -24.23
C LEU A 536 30.74 8.88 -23.01
N PHE A 537 30.34 8.29 -21.87
CA PHE A 537 30.04 9.06 -20.67
C PHE A 537 31.29 9.70 -20.05
N GLU A 538 32.42 8.97 -19.99
CA GLU A 538 33.71 9.51 -19.52
C GLU A 538 34.21 10.67 -20.39
N ALA A 539 34.08 10.56 -21.72
CA ALA A 539 34.50 11.62 -22.65
C ALA A 539 33.60 12.87 -22.58
N THR A 540 32.34 12.70 -22.20
CA THR A 540 31.36 13.79 -22.09
C THR A 540 31.24 14.40 -20.69
N GLU A 541 32.14 14.05 -19.76
CA GLU A 541 32.20 14.69 -18.45
C GLU A 541 32.37 16.22 -18.60
N SER A 542 31.66 16.96 -17.76
CA SER A 542 31.64 18.43 -17.78
C SER A 542 31.42 18.96 -16.37
N GLU A 543 31.46 20.29 -16.21
CA GLU A 543 31.12 20.92 -14.92
C GLU A 543 29.71 20.52 -14.44
N LYS A 544 28.76 20.34 -15.38
CA LYS A 544 27.37 19.99 -15.07
C LYS A 544 27.14 18.49 -14.89
N TYR A 545 27.72 17.64 -15.73
CA TYR A 545 27.45 16.20 -15.79
C TYR A 545 28.69 15.38 -15.48
N HIS A 546 28.62 14.54 -14.44
CA HIS A 546 29.73 13.73 -13.95
C HIS A 546 29.36 12.25 -13.95
N PHE A 547 30.09 11.44 -14.70
CA PHE A 547 29.87 10.00 -14.75
C PHE A 547 30.51 9.30 -13.56
N LYS A 548 29.80 8.35 -12.93
CA LYS A 548 30.33 7.60 -11.77
C LYS A 548 30.43 6.10 -12.00
N GLY A 549 29.69 5.56 -12.96
CA GLY A 549 29.78 4.14 -13.29
C GLY A 549 28.64 3.65 -14.15
N ILE A 550 28.84 2.46 -14.74
CA ILE A 550 27.88 1.78 -15.60
C ILE A 550 27.85 0.28 -15.32
N ASN A 551 26.66 -0.27 -15.14
CA ASN A 551 26.42 -1.70 -14.94
C ASN A 551 25.32 -2.19 -15.88
N SER A 552 25.33 -3.48 -16.24
CA SER A 552 24.21 -4.09 -16.97
C SER A 552 23.05 -4.34 -16.01
N THR A 553 21.81 -4.14 -16.46
CA THR A 553 20.62 -4.36 -15.63
C THR A 553 20.17 -5.82 -15.55
N GLU A 554 20.86 -6.74 -16.23
CA GLU A 554 20.45 -8.15 -16.35
C GLU A 554 21.50 -9.13 -15.85
N LEU A 555 22.78 -8.80 -16.04
CA LEU A 555 23.88 -9.72 -15.76
C LEU A 555 25.15 -8.99 -15.31
N CYS A 556 25.97 -9.70 -14.55
CA CYS A 556 27.35 -9.32 -14.35
C CYS A 556 28.12 -9.76 -15.58
N LEU A 557 28.62 -8.77 -16.32
CA LEU A 557 29.43 -8.98 -17.51
C LEU A 557 30.79 -9.58 -17.13
N PRO A 558 31.46 -10.27 -18.09
CA PRO A 558 32.80 -10.78 -17.90
C PRO A 558 33.73 -9.70 -17.37
N GLN A 559 34.61 -10.05 -16.45
CA GLN A 559 35.60 -9.14 -15.90
C GLN A 559 36.93 -9.88 -15.85
N ASP A 560 37.98 -9.25 -16.37
CA ASP A 560 39.35 -9.61 -16.03
C ASP A 560 39.55 -9.22 -14.57
N ALA A 561 39.57 -10.22 -13.69
CA ALA A 561 39.77 -9.98 -12.28
C ALA A 561 41.24 -9.57 -12.02
N HIS A 562 41.49 -8.94 -10.87
CA HIS A 562 42.86 -8.58 -10.46
C HIS A 562 43.80 -9.80 -10.29
N ASP A 563 43.27 -11.01 -10.35
CA ASP A 563 43.97 -12.29 -10.17
C ASP A 563 44.09 -13.11 -11.46
N ASP A 564 44.12 -12.46 -12.63
CA ASP A 564 44.27 -13.03 -13.98
C ASP A 564 43.15 -13.98 -14.45
N ARG A 565 42.07 -14.11 -13.67
CA ARG A 565 41.00 -15.08 -13.96
C ARG A 565 39.82 -14.49 -14.69
N LYS A 566 39.33 -15.28 -15.64
CA LYS A 566 38.17 -14.95 -16.46
C LYS A 566 36.89 -15.48 -15.83
N TRP A 567 36.00 -14.56 -15.46
CA TRP A 567 34.67 -14.88 -14.95
C TRP A 567 33.67 -14.92 -16.10
N PRO A 568 32.94 -16.03 -16.29
CA PRO A 568 31.88 -16.07 -17.29
C PRO A 568 30.72 -15.15 -16.89
N PRO A 569 29.88 -14.73 -17.84
CA PRO A 569 28.71 -13.91 -17.53
C PRO A 569 27.78 -14.66 -16.56
N ALA A 570 27.19 -13.94 -15.62
CA ALA A 570 26.19 -14.51 -14.70
C ALA A 570 25.01 -13.57 -14.53
N ARG A 571 23.79 -14.11 -14.58
CA ARG A 571 22.58 -13.31 -14.30
C ARG A 571 22.59 -12.82 -12.86
N ILE A 572 21.96 -11.68 -12.60
CA ILE A 572 21.78 -11.19 -11.22
C ILE A 572 21.13 -12.29 -10.36
N GLY A 573 21.77 -12.60 -9.23
CA GLY A 573 21.38 -13.68 -8.30
C GLY A 573 22.08 -15.02 -8.56
N GLN A 574 22.68 -15.24 -9.73
CA GLN A 574 23.39 -16.47 -10.09
C GLN A 574 24.79 -16.51 -9.46
N THR A 575 25.20 -17.70 -9.03
CA THR A 575 26.57 -18.00 -8.59
C THR A 575 27.27 -18.79 -9.69
N THR A 576 28.50 -18.39 -10.03
CA THR A 576 29.33 -19.11 -11.02
C THR A 576 30.73 -19.35 -10.48
N ALA A 577 31.42 -20.32 -11.07
CA ALA A 577 32.86 -20.51 -10.96
C ALA A 577 33.60 -19.76 -12.09
N PRO A 578 34.90 -19.44 -11.92
CA PRO A 578 35.74 -18.94 -13.01
C PRO A 578 35.91 -20.01 -14.11
N LEU A 579 36.28 -19.58 -15.32
CA LEU A 579 36.54 -20.51 -16.45
C LEU A 579 37.72 -21.45 -16.16
N GLU A 580 38.73 -20.94 -15.45
CA GLU A 580 39.86 -21.73 -14.96
C GLU A 580 39.53 -22.30 -13.58
N LEU A 581 39.56 -23.63 -13.44
CA LEU A 581 39.24 -24.27 -12.18
C LEU A 581 40.20 -23.81 -11.07
N CYS A 582 39.64 -23.28 -9.99
CA CYS A 582 40.36 -23.07 -8.75
C CYS A 582 39.62 -23.70 -7.59
N LEU A 583 40.36 -24.49 -6.81
CA LEU A 583 39.92 -25.01 -5.54
C LEU A 583 40.53 -24.17 -4.42
N ILE A 584 39.71 -23.68 -3.50
CA ILE A 584 40.19 -22.90 -2.35
C ILE A 584 41.02 -23.82 -1.45
N GLU A 585 42.27 -23.48 -1.16
CA GLU A 585 43.23 -24.33 -0.44
C GLU A 585 42.72 -24.80 0.94
N THR A 586 41.97 -23.96 1.66
CA THR A 586 41.47 -24.31 3.00
C THR A 586 40.26 -25.24 3.01
N SER A 587 39.45 -25.25 1.94
CA SER A 587 38.19 -26.00 1.89
C SER A 587 38.16 -27.11 0.84
N GLY A 588 39.01 -27.02 -0.19
CA GLY A 588 39.00 -27.89 -1.35
C GLY A 588 37.77 -27.71 -2.25
N LEU A 589 36.95 -26.68 -2.02
CA LEU A 589 35.77 -26.38 -2.82
C LEU A 589 36.10 -25.42 -3.97
N PRO A 590 35.36 -25.47 -5.09
CA PRO A 590 35.56 -24.53 -6.19
C PRO A 590 35.32 -23.10 -5.73
N LEU A 591 36.22 -22.20 -6.14
CA LEU A 591 36.04 -20.77 -5.99
C LEU A 591 34.79 -20.35 -6.77
N THR A 592 33.86 -19.69 -6.10
CA THR A 592 32.63 -19.21 -6.72
C THR A 592 32.40 -17.75 -6.38
N ARG A 593 31.67 -17.06 -7.25
CA ARG A 593 31.31 -15.67 -7.11
C ARG A 593 29.86 -15.48 -7.51
N LYS A 594 29.12 -14.75 -6.68
CA LYS A 594 27.73 -14.41 -6.96
C LYS A 594 27.65 -13.10 -7.73
N CYS A 595 26.83 -13.06 -8.78
CA CYS A 595 26.38 -11.80 -9.34
C CYS A 595 25.33 -11.20 -8.41
N THR A 596 25.63 -10.06 -7.81
CA THR A 596 24.78 -9.35 -6.85
C THR A 596 24.19 -8.08 -7.47
N GLY A 597 23.31 -7.39 -6.75
CA GLY A 597 22.62 -6.21 -7.23
C GLY A 597 21.16 -6.47 -7.58
N ASP A 598 20.57 -5.51 -8.29
CA ASP A 598 19.18 -5.54 -8.75
C ASP A 598 19.07 -4.84 -10.11
N ARG A 599 17.87 -4.78 -10.69
CA ARG A 599 17.67 -4.10 -11.98
C ARG A 599 17.92 -2.59 -11.89
N THR A 600 17.62 -1.95 -10.78
CA THR A 600 17.78 -0.50 -10.60
C THR A 600 19.25 -0.13 -10.71
N TYR A 601 20.11 -0.77 -9.92
CA TYR A 601 21.56 -0.48 -9.84
C TYR A 601 22.42 -1.27 -10.82
N GLY A 602 21.88 -2.36 -11.36
CA GLY A 602 22.58 -3.30 -12.23
C GLY A 602 23.38 -4.36 -11.46
N GLY A 603 23.87 -5.34 -12.22
CA GLY A 603 24.66 -6.45 -11.74
C GLY A 603 26.08 -6.02 -11.36
N VAL A 604 26.47 -6.36 -10.14
CA VAL A 604 27.84 -6.17 -9.63
C VAL A 604 28.32 -7.49 -9.06
N TRP A 605 29.52 -7.88 -9.45
CA TRP A 605 30.13 -9.07 -8.91
C TRP A 605 30.45 -8.92 -7.41
N GLN A 606 30.06 -9.91 -6.60
CA GLN A 606 30.37 -9.94 -5.17
C GLN A 606 31.87 -9.75 -4.92
N LYS A 607 32.27 -8.95 -3.93
CA LYS A 607 33.69 -8.87 -3.53
C LYS A 607 34.13 -10.22 -2.95
N LEU A 608 35.24 -10.75 -3.45
CA LEU A 608 35.85 -11.94 -2.88
C LEU A 608 36.57 -11.56 -1.56
N PRO A 609 36.77 -12.50 -0.63
CA PRO A 609 37.58 -12.26 0.56
C PRO A 609 39.00 -11.81 0.19
N ASP A 610 39.61 -10.96 1.01
CA ASP A 610 40.94 -10.39 0.74
C ASP A 610 42.06 -11.46 0.64
N PHE A 611 41.83 -12.67 1.15
CA PHE A 611 42.76 -13.78 1.09
C PHE A 611 42.06 -15.08 0.69
N TYR A 612 42.33 -15.56 -0.52
CA TYR A 612 42.15 -16.95 -0.91
C TYR A 612 43.35 -17.38 -1.75
N ALA A 613 43.85 -18.59 -1.50
CA ALA A 613 44.86 -19.23 -2.32
C ALA A 613 44.22 -20.39 -3.07
N CYS A 614 44.55 -20.51 -4.35
CA CYS A 614 44.11 -21.63 -5.14
C CYS A 614 45.08 -22.77 -4.99
N SER A 615 44.55 -23.90 -4.54
CA SER A 615 45.35 -25.07 -4.27
C SER A 615 46.03 -25.55 -5.55
N GLN A 616 47.33 -25.81 -5.46
CA GLN A 616 48.08 -26.52 -6.50
C GLN A 616 47.88 -28.04 -6.41
N THR A 617 47.18 -28.52 -5.38
CA THR A 617 46.91 -29.95 -5.16
C THR A 617 45.42 -30.20 -4.92
N VAL A 618 44.86 -31.24 -5.52
CA VAL A 618 43.46 -31.61 -5.27
C VAL A 618 43.37 -32.37 -3.95
N GLN A 619 42.60 -31.85 -3.00
CA GLN A 619 42.42 -32.50 -1.70
C GLN A 619 41.65 -33.82 -1.84
N LYS A 620 41.96 -34.79 -0.97
CA LYS A 620 41.42 -36.17 -1.05
C LYS A 620 39.89 -36.21 -0.99
N HIS A 621 39.25 -35.35 -0.20
CA HIS A 621 37.79 -35.26 -0.13
C HIS A 621 37.17 -34.66 -1.39
N THR A 622 37.85 -33.72 -2.06
CA THR A 622 37.40 -33.17 -3.33
C THR A 622 37.43 -34.21 -4.44
N LEU A 623 38.48 -35.06 -4.49
CA LEU A 623 38.54 -36.21 -5.40
C LEU A 623 37.40 -37.21 -5.15
N GLN A 624 37.05 -37.45 -3.88
CA GLN A 624 35.91 -38.32 -3.54
C GLN A 624 34.57 -37.76 -4.01
N LEU A 625 34.38 -36.44 -3.98
CA LEU A 625 33.18 -35.77 -4.49
C LEU A 625 33.08 -35.87 -6.03
N PHE A 626 34.17 -35.66 -6.76
CA PHE A 626 34.19 -35.81 -8.22
C PHE A 626 33.93 -37.25 -8.67
N ASN A 627 34.43 -38.24 -7.94
CA ASN A 627 34.16 -39.66 -8.21
C ASN A 627 32.68 -40.06 -7.99
N TYR A 628 31.91 -39.24 -7.28
CA TYR A 628 30.48 -39.48 -7.01
C TYR A 628 29.55 -38.91 -8.10
N THR A 629 30.02 -37.94 -8.88
CA THR A 629 29.28 -37.39 -10.02
C THR A 629 29.62 -38.20 -11.27
N GLU A 630 28.62 -38.78 -11.95
CA GLU A 630 28.77 -39.62 -13.17
C GLU A 630 29.29 -38.84 -14.42
N ILE A 631 30.11 -37.81 -14.24
CA ILE A 631 30.80 -37.09 -15.30
C ILE A 631 32.27 -37.50 -15.22
N PRO A 632 32.83 -38.19 -16.24
CA PRO A 632 34.24 -38.55 -16.25
C PRO A 632 35.08 -37.28 -16.43
N VAL A 633 35.55 -36.69 -15.33
CA VAL A 633 36.60 -35.67 -15.37
C VAL A 633 37.91 -36.40 -15.62
N ASN A 634 38.55 -36.16 -16.77
CA ASN A 634 39.82 -36.78 -17.09
C ASN A 634 40.93 -36.09 -16.26
N VAL A 635 41.30 -36.70 -15.13
CA VAL A 635 42.28 -36.17 -14.15
C VAL A 635 43.73 -36.21 -14.68
N ALA A 636 43.95 -36.56 -15.95
CA ALA A 636 45.29 -36.71 -16.53
C ALA A 636 45.92 -35.41 -17.06
N GLU A 637 45.20 -34.28 -17.06
CA GLU A 637 45.73 -32.96 -17.47
C GLU A 637 45.48 -31.85 -16.43
N MET A 638 45.40 -32.20 -15.12
CA MET A 638 45.44 -31.22 -14.02
C MET A 638 46.85 -31.08 -13.45
#